data_AF-R7TGQ8-F1
#
_entry.id   AF-R7TGQ8-F1
#
_cell.length_a   1.000
_cell.length_b   1.000
_cell.length_c   1.000
_cell.angle_alpha   90.00
_cell.angle_beta   90.00
_cell.angle_gamma   90.00
#
_symmetry.space_group_name_H-M   'P 1'
#
loop_
_entity.id
_entity.type
_entity.pdbx_description
1 polymer ?
#
loop_
_entity_poly.entity_id
_entity_poly.type
_entity_poly.pdbx_seq_one_letter_code
_entity_poly.pdbx_strand_id
1 'polypeptide(L)'
;MEKIFILVALVASVHCATLSTDIKDRLRRQAEEATTPDCSQADIIFVMDSSGSVGDSNWKLVLQFVQNVVDNLDIGSHATRVGAITYGNRATVNFYLDDYSNKEDINAALGAIRWKDQETNTSGAIRTMEQMFVREKGDRRKAPNVGVVITDGASNRDVNYTIPYANAAKASGIAMFAIGIGDKVNKDELDAIATNTTMVFEVGDFDMLETINSRLVSAACDIPVDCSQNTDIAFVIDSSGSVREENFQKMKDFVNIMIDNLNVDEEQSNVAVVTFSDVAKVRLNLNEYNTRQELKDAIDAIPYDRGTTNTADALRILRNDVFIESNGDVPALKNIAIVLTDGGSNKFEDTLEEARLTRQAGINVISVGVSNWVNMIELKEMATDPDDLNVFNIESFDVITRIKSDLKAILCDQEDECESFPCKNGGTCINDINRYVCNCPQGYAGINCEFECNAADVVIALDSSGSIGRENYYTMLDFTKELVASLNIGRQHTLVGLETFSNGVEVKFNLNDFQNKLDVVNAISFPYNGGTTNTAEALNIMTEAQFSPQGGDRSQIRNVGIIITDGESNDRVSTFAKAVEARNQGIDLIAVGINIKSRAGQRELRGIASDPDDRNVMNVVDFESLLNMTDAVVTAVCNTVNECASNPCANGGTCEDHINGFTCRCPNGYTGPLCERSCNGQADIVFVIDSSGSIREHRYDMVLDYVKTIVDSMEVAPDRTRVGVVTYGDNANVRFNLNTYPDKQDVMQAIDGITYSRGRTNTADALRVARTQMFTQANGDRFDVQNYAVVLTDGESNVNPENTIPEAIQCRIDGIHVMAVTVIPQATSSLEIKGIASDPDSANIFNVQNFQDLPSIHMPVVGAMCDDINECASNPCQNNARCLDGLGQYMCMCGDEYTGVNCERRCTRRRDIVFVLDASGSVEAKFDLAMQFSRKVVQGLNFAGGRTRVGVATYDDSSHIRFHLNKYTDQQSVLNAIAYTITFGRTNTASGIDDLRLNMFTSQNGDRPGDDNFGIVITDGYSNINKEQTGISAQLAKQSGITMMAVGVGKNGDVDRSEINEIASDPDNQYAFLLEDETQIDAVADRVLDQLCQ
;
A
#
# COMPACT_ATOMS: atom_id res chain seq x y z
N MET A 1 -8.11 -45.72 -64.37
CA MET A 1 -8.00 -44.72 -63.28
C MET A 1 -7.87 -43.30 -63.82
N GLU A 2 -6.97 -43.00 -64.75
CA GLU A 2 -6.89 -41.67 -65.41
C GLU A 2 -8.21 -41.17 -66.04
N LYS A 3 -8.96 -42.04 -66.73
CA LYS A 3 -10.26 -41.67 -67.31
C LYS A 3 -11.37 -41.43 -66.27
N ILE A 4 -11.21 -41.91 -65.04
CA ILE A 4 -12.14 -41.68 -63.92
C ILE A 4 -11.80 -40.35 -63.24
N PHE A 5 -10.51 -40.03 -63.08
CA PHE A 5 -10.06 -38.72 -62.58
C PHE A 5 -10.48 -37.57 -63.49
N ILE A 6 -10.39 -37.75 -64.82
CA ILE A 6 -10.87 -36.75 -65.78
C ILE A 6 -12.40 -36.62 -65.73
N LEU A 7 -13.14 -37.72 -65.50
CA LEU A 7 -14.60 -37.69 -65.36
C LEU A 7 -15.03 -37.01 -64.05
N VAL A 8 -14.32 -37.24 -62.94
CA VAL A 8 -14.57 -36.60 -61.64
C VAL A 8 -14.22 -35.11 -61.69
N ALA A 9 -13.13 -34.73 -62.37
CA ALA A 9 -12.76 -33.33 -62.59
C ALA A 9 -13.75 -32.60 -63.53
N LEU A 10 -14.31 -33.29 -64.54
CA LEU A 10 -15.37 -32.75 -65.40
C LEU A 10 -16.71 -32.62 -64.67
N VAL A 11 -17.05 -33.55 -63.78
CA VAL A 11 -18.28 -33.49 -62.95
C VAL A 11 -18.17 -32.40 -61.87
N ALA A 12 -16.99 -32.22 -61.27
CA ALA A 12 -16.71 -31.15 -60.31
C ALA A 12 -16.70 -29.75 -60.95
N SER A 13 -16.17 -29.61 -62.16
CA SER A 13 -16.20 -28.34 -62.91
C SER A 13 -17.59 -27.98 -63.44
N VAL A 14 -18.42 -28.97 -63.80
CA VAL A 14 -19.84 -28.74 -64.16
C VAL A 14 -20.69 -28.34 -62.93
N HIS A 15 -20.45 -28.94 -61.75
CA HIS A 15 -21.13 -28.54 -60.51
C HIS A 15 -20.67 -27.15 -60.01
N CYS A 16 -19.40 -26.81 -60.21
CA CYS A 16 -18.88 -25.50 -59.84
C CYS A 16 -19.43 -24.38 -60.75
N ALA A 17 -19.73 -24.66 -62.03
CA ALA A 17 -20.32 -23.68 -62.94
C ALA A 17 -21.76 -23.26 -62.56
N THR A 18 -22.49 -24.10 -61.83
CA THR A 18 -23.90 -23.87 -61.45
C THR A 18 -24.11 -23.30 -60.04
N LEU A 19 -23.05 -23.10 -59.26
CA LEU A 19 -23.13 -22.52 -57.92
C LEU A 19 -23.35 -21.00 -57.99
N SER A 20 -24.26 -20.52 -57.14
CA SER A 20 -24.48 -19.09 -56.85
C SER A 20 -23.16 -18.41 -56.49
N THR A 21 -22.97 -17.16 -56.93
CA THR A 21 -21.82 -16.31 -56.58
C THR A 21 -21.57 -16.28 -55.07
N ASP A 22 -22.64 -16.33 -54.29
CA ASP A 22 -22.62 -16.30 -52.82
C ASP A 22 -22.06 -17.59 -52.19
N ILE A 23 -22.27 -18.75 -52.83
CA ILE A 23 -21.71 -20.03 -52.38
C ILE A 23 -20.25 -20.16 -52.81
N LYS A 24 -19.90 -19.62 -53.98
CA LYS A 24 -18.50 -19.54 -54.41
C LYS A 24 -17.71 -18.63 -53.49
N ASP A 25 -18.24 -17.46 -53.13
CA ASP A 25 -17.60 -16.54 -52.20
C ASP A 25 -17.52 -17.12 -50.78
N ARG A 26 -18.52 -17.90 -50.33
CA ARG A 26 -18.45 -18.63 -49.06
C ARG A 26 -17.41 -19.76 -49.06
N LEU A 27 -17.34 -20.57 -50.12
CA LEU A 27 -16.33 -21.62 -50.23
C LEU A 27 -14.93 -21.04 -50.43
N ARG A 28 -14.81 -19.87 -51.06
CA ARG A 28 -13.54 -19.13 -51.19
C ARG A 28 -13.11 -18.54 -49.86
N ARG A 29 -14.04 -17.94 -49.08
CA ARG A 29 -13.80 -17.50 -47.70
C ARG A 29 -13.46 -18.65 -46.75
N GLN A 30 -14.14 -19.79 -46.86
CA GLN A 30 -13.81 -20.99 -46.08
C GLN A 30 -12.47 -21.62 -46.48
N ALA A 31 -12.05 -21.51 -47.76
CA ALA A 31 -10.73 -21.94 -48.19
C ALA A 31 -9.63 -20.94 -47.81
N GLU A 32 -9.93 -19.64 -47.77
CA GLU A 32 -9.03 -18.57 -47.29
C GLU A 32 -8.87 -18.63 -45.75
N GLU A 33 -9.93 -18.93 -44.98
CA GLU A 33 -9.88 -19.19 -43.53
C GLU A 33 -9.17 -20.52 -43.18
N ALA A 34 -9.13 -21.48 -44.11
CA ALA A 34 -8.46 -22.77 -43.90
C ALA A 34 -6.98 -22.82 -44.34
N THR A 35 -6.40 -21.69 -44.80
CA THR A 35 -5.03 -21.66 -45.35
C THR A 35 -4.12 -20.56 -44.79
N THR A 36 -4.60 -19.70 -43.89
CA THR A 36 -3.71 -18.84 -43.09
C THR A 36 -3.08 -19.67 -41.96
N PRO A 37 -1.74 -19.74 -41.85
CA PRO A 37 -1.08 -20.30 -40.68
C PRO A 37 -1.60 -19.61 -39.42
N ASP A 38 -2.05 -20.40 -38.43
CA ASP A 38 -2.54 -19.88 -37.15
C ASP A 38 -1.34 -19.36 -36.32
N CYS A 39 -0.98 -18.10 -36.56
CA CYS A 39 0.11 -17.40 -35.87
C CYS A 39 -0.48 -16.52 -34.76
N SER A 40 -1.13 -17.14 -33.79
CA SER A 40 -1.81 -16.42 -32.70
C SER A 40 -0.82 -15.65 -31.82
N GLN A 41 0.39 -16.16 -31.60
CA GLN A 41 1.43 -15.49 -30.80
C GLN A 41 2.84 -16.02 -31.13
N ALA A 42 3.79 -15.15 -31.50
CA ALA A 42 5.23 -15.47 -31.67
C ALA A 42 6.09 -14.21 -31.46
N ASP A 43 7.35 -14.37 -31.06
CA ASP A 43 8.33 -13.30 -30.93
C ASP A 43 9.46 -13.53 -31.95
N ILE A 44 9.47 -12.72 -33.01
CA ILE A 44 10.30 -12.97 -34.20
C ILE A 44 11.37 -11.89 -34.33
N ILE A 45 12.64 -12.28 -34.33
CA ILE A 45 13.76 -11.37 -34.58
C ILE A 45 14.40 -11.68 -35.93
N PHE A 46 14.34 -10.71 -36.85
CA PHE A 46 15.03 -10.80 -38.13
C PHE A 46 16.48 -10.33 -37.99
N VAL A 47 17.42 -11.19 -38.36
CA VAL A 47 18.85 -10.93 -38.36
C VAL A 47 19.33 -10.81 -39.80
N MET A 48 19.44 -9.57 -40.29
CA MET A 48 19.64 -9.26 -41.70
C MET A 48 21.10 -8.91 -42.01
N ASP A 49 21.71 -9.65 -42.93
CA ASP A 49 23.03 -9.33 -43.47
C ASP A 49 22.96 -8.04 -44.30
N SER A 50 23.66 -7.02 -43.84
CA SER A 50 23.75 -5.71 -44.49
C SER A 50 25.14 -5.45 -45.06
N SER A 51 25.99 -6.48 -45.15
CA SER A 51 27.39 -6.39 -45.56
C SER A 51 27.60 -5.88 -46.99
N GLY A 52 28.87 -5.63 -47.32
CA GLY A 52 29.30 -5.14 -48.63
C GLY A 52 29.00 -6.09 -49.79
N SER A 53 28.89 -7.41 -49.54
CA SER A 53 28.57 -8.42 -50.56
C SER A 53 27.14 -8.33 -51.06
N VAL A 54 26.22 -7.88 -50.20
CA VAL A 54 24.80 -7.70 -50.54
C VAL A 54 24.63 -6.55 -51.54
N GLY A 55 25.14 -5.36 -51.20
CA GLY A 55 25.01 -4.14 -52.01
C GLY A 55 23.64 -3.45 -51.94
N ASP A 56 23.59 -2.13 -52.22
CA ASP A 56 22.39 -1.28 -52.05
C ASP A 56 21.14 -1.74 -52.81
N SER A 57 21.32 -2.33 -54.00
CA SER A 57 20.18 -2.79 -54.81
C SER A 57 19.52 -4.04 -54.23
N ASN A 58 20.33 -4.99 -53.77
CA ASN A 58 19.82 -6.22 -53.15
C ASN A 58 19.35 -5.97 -51.71
N TRP A 59 19.93 -5.00 -51.01
CA TRP A 59 19.47 -4.59 -49.67
C TRP A 59 17.98 -4.20 -49.66
N LYS A 60 17.52 -3.52 -50.71
CA LYS A 60 16.10 -3.17 -50.87
C LYS A 60 15.21 -4.40 -51.01
N LEU A 61 15.70 -5.45 -51.66
CA LEU A 61 14.97 -6.71 -51.80
C LEU A 61 14.89 -7.46 -50.46
N VAL A 62 15.94 -7.43 -49.65
CA VAL A 62 15.92 -8.00 -48.28
C VAL A 62 14.89 -7.29 -47.41
N LEU A 63 14.89 -5.94 -47.40
CA LEU A 63 13.89 -5.17 -46.64
C LEU A 63 12.47 -5.44 -47.13
N GLN A 64 12.25 -5.44 -48.44
CA GLN A 64 10.95 -5.75 -49.03
C GLN A 64 10.47 -7.16 -48.68
N PHE A 65 11.38 -8.14 -48.67
CA PHE A 65 11.08 -9.49 -48.24
C PHE A 65 10.61 -9.54 -46.78
N VAL A 66 11.34 -8.91 -45.85
CA VAL A 66 10.96 -8.89 -44.43
C VAL A 66 9.63 -8.15 -44.22
N GLN A 67 9.40 -7.03 -44.91
CA GLN A 67 8.11 -6.31 -44.88
C GLN A 67 6.96 -7.22 -45.37
N ASN A 68 7.18 -7.97 -46.46
CA ASN A 68 6.19 -8.93 -46.96
C ASN A 68 5.91 -10.06 -45.96
N VAL A 69 6.90 -10.52 -45.18
CA VAL A 69 6.68 -11.49 -44.10
C VAL A 69 5.82 -10.86 -43.00
N VAL A 70 6.18 -9.65 -42.53
CA VAL A 70 5.43 -8.90 -41.51
C VAL A 70 3.98 -8.65 -41.92
N ASP A 71 3.73 -8.36 -43.19
CA ASP A 71 2.38 -8.14 -43.72
C ASP A 71 1.48 -9.39 -43.60
N ASN A 72 2.07 -10.59 -43.61
CA ASN A 72 1.35 -11.86 -43.50
C ASN A 72 1.28 -12.43 -42.06
N LEU A 73 1.90 -11.77 -41.08
CA LEU A 73 1.80 -12.12 -39.66
C LEU A 73 0.65 -11.37 -38.98
N ASP A 74 0.06 -11.91 -37.92
CA ASP A 74 -0.88 -11.13 -37.09
C ASP A 74 -0.09 -10.31 -36.06
N ILE A 75 0.03 -8.99 -36.22
CA ILE A 75 0.90 -8.13 -35.37
C ILE A 75 0.09 -7.43 -34.30
N GLY A 76 0.54 -7.53 -33.04
CA GLY A 76 -0.10 -6.85 -31.92
C GLY A 76 0.57 -7.16 -30.58
N SER A 77 0.25 -6.38 -29.56
CA SER A 77 0.81 -6.57 -28.20
C SER A 77 0.48 -7.93 -27.58
N HIS A 78 -0.64 -8.53 -28.01
CA HIS A 78 -1.12 -9.87 -27.65
C HIS A 78 -1.09 -10.86 -28.83
N ALA A 79 -0.50 -10.48 -29.97
CA ALA A 79 -0.39 -11.31 -31.19
C ALA A 79 1.09 -11.59 -31.51
N THR A 80 1.58 -11.49 -32.73
CA THR A 80 3.03 -11.60 -33.03
C THR A 80 3.78 -10.28 -32.78
N ARG A 81 4.99 -10.33 -32.22
CA ARG A 81 5.91 -9.19 -32.09
C ARG A 81 7.14 -9.40 -32.96
N VAL A 82 7.74 -8.30 -33.42
CA VAL A 82 8.87 -8.35 -34.35
C VAL A 82 9.99 -7.41 -33.90
N GLY A 83 11.21 -7.94 -33.85
CA GLY A 83 12.45 -7.18 -33.66
C GLY A 83 13.34 -7.29 -34.90
N ALA A 84 14.29 -6.36 -35.05
CA ALA A 84 15.19 -6.33 -36.21
C ALA A 84 16.63 -5.98 -35.87
N ILE A 85 17.55 -6.85 -36.30
CA ILE A 85 19.00 -6.66 -36.25
C ILE A 85 19.53 -6.54 -37.68
N THR A 86 20.44 -5.59 -37.90
CA THR A 86 21.30 -5.58 -39.08
C THR A 86 22.72 -5.88 -38.67
N TYR A 87 23.45 -6.62 -39.49
CA TYR A 87 24.86 -6.90 -39.21
C TYR A 87 25.76 -6.73 -40.42
N GLY A 88 27.00 -6.39 -40.10
CA GLY A 88 28.14 -6.33 -41.00
C GLY A 88 29.37 -6.69 -40.17
N ASN A 89 30.26 -5.73 -39.91
CA ASN A 89 31.39 -5.96 -39.01
C ASN A 89 30.98 -6.13 -37.53
N ARG A 90 29.80 -5.61 -37.17
CA ARG A 90 29.13 -5.63 -35.86
C ARG A 90 27.63 -5.73 -36.08
N ALA A 91 26.93 -6.34 -35.13
CA ALA A 91 25.48 -6.31 -35.07
C ALA A 91 25.00 -4.94 -34.58
N THR A 92 23.89 -4.46 -35.14
CA THR A 92 23.18 -3.26 -34.71
C THR A 92 21.71 -3.63 -34.51
N VAL A 93 21.21 -3.43 -33.29
CA VAL A 93 19.77 -3.49 -33.01
C VAL A 93 19.11 -2.26 -33.62
N ASN A 94 18.10 -2.45 -34.47
CA ASN A 94 17.34 -1.36 -35.07
C ASN A 94 16.09 -1.05 -34.22
N PHE A 95 15.42 -2.08 -33.71
CA PHE A 95 14.32 -1.98 -32.75
C PHE A 95 14.09 -3.33 -32.02
N TYR A 96 13.57 -3.26 -30.81
CA TYR A 96 13.19 -4.38 -29.93
C TYR A 96 11.75 -4.86 -30.20
N LEU A 97 11.32 -5.95 -29.54
CA LEU A 97 10.03 -6.60 -29.79
C LEU A 97 8.83 -5.74 -29.35
N ASP A 98 9.04 -4.84 -28.39
CA ASP A 98 8.03 -3.96 -27.80
C ASP A 98 8.07 -2.51 -28.30
N ASP A 99 9.02 -2.15 -29.18
CA ASP A 99 9.14 -0.79 -29.72
C ASP A 99 7.93 -0.41 -30.60
N TYR A 100 7.28 -1.40 -31.25
CA TYR A 100 6.14 -1.18 -32.15
C TYR A 100 5.06 -2.26 -31.96
N SER A 101 3.79 -1.84 -32.04
CA SER A 101 2.62 -2.71 -31.80
C SER A 101 1.72 -2.90 -33.01
N ASN A 102 2.07 -2.35 -34.17
CA ASN A 102 1.29 -2.46 -35.41
C ASN A 102 2.20 -2.57 -36.65
N LYS A 103 1.64 -3.13 -37.73
CA LYS A 103 2.37 -3.40 -38.99
C LYS A 103 2.89 -2.12 -39.66
N GLU A 104 2.12 -1.04 -39.61
CA GLU A 104 2.45 0.20 -40.32
C GLU A 104 3.74 0.82 -39.77
N ASP A 105 3.86 0.89 -38.45
CA ASP A 105 5.05 1.42 -37.78
C ASP A 105 6.27 0.51 -37.96
N ILE A 106 6.10 -0.82 -37.87
CA ILE A 106 7.19 -1.78 -38.13
C ILE A 106 7.69 -1.64 -39.57
N ASN A 107 6.78 -1.60 -40.56
CA ASN A 107 7.16 -1.45 -41.96
C ASN A 107 7.84 -0.10 -42.23
N ALA A 108 7.40 0.98 -41.57
CA ALA A 108 8.04 2.27 -41.64
C ALA A 108 9.46 2.24 -41.04
N ALA A 109 9.63 1.58 -39.88
CA ALA A 109 10.93 1.41 -39.23
C ALA A 109 11.89 0.57 -40.08
N LEU A 110 11.43 -0.56 -40.65
CA LEU A 110 12.19 -1.39 -41.58
C LEU A 110 12.63 -0.59 -42.82
N GLY A 111 11.72 0.21 -43.40
CA GLY A 111 12.02 1.05 -44.57
C GLY A 111 13.03 2.17 -44.30
N ALA A 112 13.25 2.53 -43.03
CA ALA A 112 14.23 3.55 -42.63
C ALA A 112 15.65 2.98 -42.43
N ILE A 113 15.82 1.67 -42.43
CA ILE A 113 17.12 1.02 -42.18
C ILE A 113 18.05 1.21 -43.37
N ARG A 114 19.22 1.81 -43.11
CA ARG A 114 20.24 2.08 -44.14
C ARG A 114 21.23 0.92 -44.28
N TRP A 115 21.59 0.60 -45.52
CA TRP A 115 22.65 -0.34 -45.87
C TRP A 115 24.02 0.11 -45.32
N LYS A 116 24.89 -0.85 -44.95
CA LYS A 116 26.20 -0.60 -44.35
C LYS A 116 27.29 -1.42 -45.06
N ASP A 117 28.10 -0.77 -45.90
CA ASP A 117 29.19 -1.41 -46.65
C ASP A 117 30.35 -1.88 -45.74
N GLN A 118 30.25 -3.10 -45.18
CA GLN A 118 31.15 -3.66 -44.16
C GLN A 118 31.35 -5.18 -44.33
N GLU A 119 32.23 -5.81 -43.53
CA GLU A 119 32.47 -7.28 -43.49
C GLU A 119 31.25 -8.08 -42.95
N THR A 120 31.35 -9.41 -42.77
CA THR A 120 30.21 -10.30 -42.40
C THR A 120 30.50 -11.05 -41.09
N ASN A 121 29.88 -10.62 -39.98
CA ASN A 121 30.01 -11.25 -38.66
C ASN A 121 28.67 -11.85 -38.19
N THR A 122 28.33 -13.02 -38.71
CA THR A 122 27.10 -13.77 -38.38
C THR A 122 27.06 -14.18 -36.91
N SER A 123 28.19 -14.62 -36.34
CA SER A 123 28.30 -15.01 -34.93
C SER A 123 27.94 -13.89 -33.95
N GLY A 124 28.41 -12.67 -34.20
CA GLY A 124 28.07 -11.52 -33.36
C GLY A 124 26.59 -11.13 -33.49
N ALA A 125 25.98 -11.38 -34.65
CA ALA A 125 24.57 -11.12 -34.90
C ALA A 125 23.67 -12.10 -34.14
N ILE A 126 23.98 -13.40 -34.19
CA ILE A 126 23.25 -14.44 -33.43
C ILE A 126 23.34 -14.20 -31.93
N ARG A 127 24.53 -13.89 -31.40
CA ARG A 127 24.70 -13.54 -29.98
C ARG A 127 23.89 -12.29 -29.59
N THR A 128 23.79 -11.30 -30.46
CA THR A 128 23.01 -10.08 -30.18
C THR A 128 21.51 -10.37 -30.17
N MET A 129 21.06 -11.26 -31.08
CA MET A 129 19.68 -11.72 -31.16
C MET A 129 19.28 -12.52 -29.91
N GLU A 130 20.11 -13.46 -29.47
CA GLU A 130 19.94 -14.20 -28.21
C GLU A 130 19.72 -13.22 -27.02
N GLN A 131 20.51 -12.14 -26.95
CA GLN A 131 20.39 -11.11 -25.91
C GLN A 131 19.16 -10.18 -26.05
N MET A 132 18.38 -10.29 -27.13
CA MET A 132 17.15 -9.52 -27.32
C MET A 132 15.91 -10.26 -26.82
N PHE A 133 15.98 -11.59 -26.66
CA PHE A 133 14.93 -12.39 -26.06
C PHE A 133 15.00 -12.29 -24.53
N VAL A 134 14.55 -11.15 -24.00
CA VAL A 134 14.37 -10.88 -22.57
C VAL A 134 13.16 -9.96 -22.35
N ARG A 135 12.49 -10.07 -21.19
CA ARG A 135 11.25 -9.34 -20.89
C ARG A 135 11.38 -7.82 -21.02
N GLU A 136 12.53 -7.26 -20.65
CA GLU A 136 12.81 -5.82 -20.73
C GLU A 136 12.92 -5.29 -22.17
N LYS A 137 12.90 -6.18 -23.17
CA LYS A 137 12.97 -5.88 -24.61
C LYS A 137 11.77 -6.44 -25.38
N GLY A 138 10.69 -6.78 -24.66
CA GLY A 138 9.43 -7.20 -25.25
C GLY A 138 9.27 -8.70 -25.50
N ASP A 139 10.19 -9.55 -25.05
CA ASP A 139 10.04 -11.01 -25.10
C ASP A 139 8.93 -11.50 -24.16
N ARG A 140 8.14 -12.47 -24.61
CA ARG A 140 6.96 -13.01 -23.92
C ARG A 140 7.12 -14.50 -23.69
N ARG A 141 7.01 -14.88 -22.41
CA ARG A 141 7.06 -16.28 -21.94
C ARG A 141 6.17 -17.28 -22.71
N LYS A 142 5.00 -16.86 -23.21
CA LYS A 142 4.05 -17.72 -23.92
C LYS A 142 4.27 -17.77 -25.44
N ALA A 143 5.07 -16.85 -25.97
CA ALA A 143 5.30 -16.75 -27.40
C ALA A 143 6.56 -17.54 -27.76
N PRO A 144 6.53 -18.39 -28.79
CA PRO A 144 7.74 -19.03 -29.29
C PRO A 144 8.74 -17.98 -29.79
N ASN A 145 10.00 -18.14 -29.38
CA ASN A 145 11.10 -17.28 -29.80
C ASN A 145 11.68 -17.75 -31.14
N VAL A 146 11.67 -16.87 -32.14
CA VAL A 146 12.05 -17.20 -33.51
C VAL A 146 13.17 -16.28 -34.00
N GLY A 147 14.33 -16.87 -34.28
CA GLY A 147 15.44 -16.17 -34.90
C GLY A 147 15.50 -16.44 -36.41
N VAL A 148 15.31 -15.42 -37.25
CA VAL A 148 15.42 -15.57 -38.71
C VAL A 148 16.71 -14.94 -39.21
N VAL A 149 17.73 -15.76 -39.46
CA VAL A 149 19.04 -15.33 -39.97
C VAL A 149 19.05 -15.33 -41.49
N ILE A 150 19.27 -14.17 -42.08
CA ILE A 150 19.36 -13.97 -43.54
C ILE A 150 20.82 -13.62 -43.89
N THR A 151 21.43 -14.37 -44.81
CA THR A 151 22.84 -14.17 -45.22
C THR A 151 23.11 -14.51 -46.68
N ASP A 152 24.08 -13.82 -47.30
CA ASP A 152 24.53 -14.05 -48.69
C ASP A 152 25.92 -14.70 -48.81
N GLY A 153 26.50 -15.11 -47.67
CA GLY A 153 27.81 -15.76 -47.64
C GLY A 153 28.19 -16.36 -46.29
N ALA A 154 29.27 -17.14 -46.27
CA ALA A 154 29.82 -17.69 -45.03
C ALA A 154 30.37 -16.58 -44.12
N SER A 155 30.27 -16.76 -42.81
CA SER A 155 30.92 -15.87 -41.84
C SER A 155 32.42 -15.79 -42.17
N ASN A 156 33.02 -14.59 -42.17
CA ASN A 156 34.41 -14.40 -42.61
C ASN A 156 35.35 -13.86 -41.52
N ARG A 157 34.80 -13.50 -40.35
CA ARG A 157 35.58 -12.92 -39.24
C ARG A 157 35.76 -13.90 -38.07
N ASP A 158 34.70 -14.59 -37.69
CA ASP A 158 34.61 -15.35 -36.43
C ASP A 158 33.96 -16.74 -36.65
N VAL A 159 34.34 -17.42 -37.74
CA VAL A 159 33.76 -18.69 -38.22
C VAL A 159 33.64 -19.77 -37.14
N ASN A 160 34.61 -19.84 -36.22
CA ASN A 160 34.63 -20.82 -35.16
C ASN A 160 33.57 -20.57 -34.05
N TYR A 161 32.91 -19.40 -34.04
CA TYR A 161 31.94 -19.01 -33.02
C TYR A 161 30.49 -19.02 -33.50
N THR A 162 30.23 -19.07 -34.81
CA THR A 162 28.86 -19.11 -35.36
C THR A 162 28.08 -20.31 -34.82
N ILE A 163 28.69 -21.52 -34.88
CA ILE A 163 28.05 -22.76 -34.42
C ILE A 163 27.85 -22.77 -32.90
N PRO A 164 28.85 -22.44 -32.05
CA PRO A 164 28.64 -22.31 -30.61
C PRO A 164 27.52 -21.35 -30.22
N TYR A 165 27.43 -20.16 -30.84
CA TYR A 165 26.36 -19.20 -30.50
C TYR A 165 25.00 -19.62 -31.06
N ALA A 166 24.94 -20.25 -32.24
CA ALA A 166 23.69 -20.83 -32.72
C ALA A 166 23.21 -21.97 -31.83
N ASN A 167 24.12 -22.81 -31.34
CA ASN A 167 23.77 -23.88 -30.39
C ASN A 167 23.34 -23.32 -29.04
N ALA A 168 23.97 -22.25 -28.55
CA ALA A 168 23.53 -21.55 -27.34
C ALA A 168 22.11 -20.98 -27.52
N ALA A 169 21.85 -20.26 -28.61
CA ALA A 169 20.52 -19.73 -28.93
C ALA A 169 19.45 -20.84 -29.00
N LYS A 170 19.75 -21.97 -29.66
CA LYS A 170 18.84 -23.13 -29.72
C LYS A 170 18.61 -23.76 -28.34
N ALA A 171 19.66 -23.86 -27.52
CA ALA A 171 19.55 -24.37 -26.15
C ALA A 171 18.72 -23.42 -25.26
N SER A 172 18.73 -22.12 -25.55
CA SER A 172 17.84 -21.13 -24.92
C SER A 172 16.43 -21.09 -25.53
N GLY A 173 15.97 -22.16 -26.16
CA GLY A 173 14.60 -22.28 -26.67
C GLY A 173 14.31 -21.53 -27.98
N ILE A 174 15.32 -20.92 -28.64
CA ILE A 174 15.09 -20.13 -29.86
C ILE A 174 15.01 -21.06 -31.09
N ALA A 175 13.89 -21.02 -31.80
CA ALA A 175 13.72 -21.65 -33.10
C ALA A 175 14.48 -20.86 -34.17
N MET A 176 15.58 -21.44 -34.65
CA MET A 176 16.50 -20.80 -35.59
C MET A 176 16.15 -21.18 -37.04
N PHE A 177 15.85 -20.16 -37.83
CA PHE A 177 15.70 -20.22 -39.29
C PHE A 177 16.94 -19.66 -39.96
N ALA A 178 17.43 -20.35 -40.99
CA ALA A 178 18.59 -19.90 -41.77
C ALA A 178 18.20 -19.74 -43.23
N ILE A 179 18.35 -18.52 -43.77
CA ILE A 179 18.05 -18.17 -45.16
C ILE A 179 19.36 -17.82 -45.86
N GLY A 180 19.79 -18.71 -46.76
CA GLY A 180 20.95 -18.52 -47.62
C GLY A 180 20.57 -17.97 -49.00
N ILE A 181 21.24 -16.91 -49.42
CA ILE A 181 21.02 -16.26 -50.72
C ILE A 181 22.27 -16.42 -51.60
N GLY A 182 22.11 -17.08 -52.75
CA GLY A 182 23.14 -17.23 -53.78
C GLY A 182 24.13 -18.39 -53.55
N ASP A 183 25.00 -18.60 -54.54
CA ASP A 183 25.86 -19.80 -54.61
C ASP A 183 27.08 -19.78 -53.66
N LYS A 184 27.26 -18.70 -52.88
CA LYS A 184 28.43 -18.51 -51.98
C LYS A 184 28.16 -18.92 -50.54
N VAL A 185 26.95 -19.37 -50.24
CA VAL A 185 26.56 -19.74 -48.88
C VAL A 185 27.07 -21.14 -48.55
N ASN A 186 27.56 -21.32 -47.33
CA ASN A 186 28.01 -22.62 -46.84
C ASN A 186 26.80 -23.38 -46.25
N LYS A 187 26.34 -24.41 -46.95
CA LYS A 187 25.19 -25.22 -46.50
C LYS A 187 25.41 -25.86 -45.14
N ASP A 188 26.61 -26.36 -44.85
CA ASP A 188 26.93 -26.96 -43.55
C ASP A 188 26.86 -25.92 -42.41
N GLU A 189 27.15 -24.64 -42.71
CA GLU A 189 27.00 -23.54 -41.76
C GLU A 189 25.52 -23.19 -41.55
N LEU A 190 24.71 -23.14 -42.61
CA LEU A 190 23.26 -22.91 -42.49
C LEU A 190 22.56 -24.03 -41.72
N ASP A 191 22.89 -25.29 -42.04
CA ASP A 191 22.35 -26.48 -41.37
C ASP A 191 22.73 -26.48 -39.88
N ALA A 192 23.89 -25.93 -39.51
CA ALA A 192 24.32 -25.79 -38.13
C ALA A 192 23.65 -24.61 -37.40
N ILE A 193 23.32 -23.52 -38.12
CA ILE A 193 22.58 -22.38 -37.55
C ILE A 193 21.14 -22.77 -37.26
N ALA A 194 20.46 -23.39 -38.21
CA ALA A 194 19.04 -23.73 -38.09
C ALA A 194 18.78 -24.80 -37.01
N THR A 195 17.57 -24.80 -36.46
CA THR A 195 17.16 -25.81 -35.46
C THR A 195 17.09 -27.20 -36.09
N ASN A 196 16.61 -27.30 -37.33
CA ASN A 196 16.63 -28.54 -38.11
C ASN A 196 16.70 -28.24 -39.62
N THR A 197 16.85 -29.28 -40.44
CA THR A 197 17.01 -29.14 -41.89
C THR A 197 15.76 -28.64 -42.63
N THR A 198 14.56 -28.66 -42.02
CA THR A 198 13.34 -28.10 -42.64
C THR A 198 13.22 -26.59 -42.42
N MET A 199 14.00 -26.02 -41.50
CA MET A 199 14.11 -24.58 -41.22
C MET A 199 15.26 -23.89 -41.98
N VAL A 200 15.88 -24.59 -42.92
CA VAL A 200 16.87 -24.04 -43.86
C VAL A 200 16.20 -23.70 -45.18
N PHE A 201 16.37 -22.45 -45.61
CA PHE A 201 15.83 -21.93 -46.86
C PHE A 201 16.98 -21.44 -47.74
N GLU A 202 17.01 -21.90 -48.98
CA GLU A 202 18.02 -21.48 -49.95
C GLU A 202 17.32 -20.90 -51.17
N VAL A 203 17.77 -19.73 -51.62
CA VAL A 203 17.34 -19.09 -52.86
C VAL A 203 18.56 -18.78 -53.72
N GLY A 204 18.43 -18.89 -55.05
CA GLY A 204 19.58 -18.72 -55.95
C GLY A 204 20.04 -17.26 -56.12
N ASP A 205 19.20 -16.29 -55.78
CA ASP A 205 19.43 -14.84 -55.92
C ASP A 205 18.39 -14.08 -55.08
N PHE A 206 18.63 -12.79 -54.83
CA PHE A 206 17.81 -11.93 -53.97
C PHE A 206 16.39 -11.69 -54.50
N ASP A 207 16.19 -11.72 -55.82
CA ASP A 207 14.87 -11.55 -56.44
C ASP A 207 13.94 -12.77 -56.21
N MET A 208 14.51 -13.92 -55.82
CA MET A 208 13.77 -15.14 -55.51
C MET A 208 13.33 -15.23 -54.04
N LEU A 209 13.69 -14.28 -53.17
CA LEU A 209 13.28 -14.27 -51.76
C LEU A 209 11.75 -14.32 -51.58
N GLU A 210 10.98 -13.72 -52.48
CA GLU A 210 9.50 -13.75 -52.41
C GLU A 210 8.92 -15.18 -52.50
N THR A 211 9.64 -16.11 -53.14
CA THR A 211 9.17 -17.50 -53.36
C THR A 211 9.11 -18.34 -52.09
N ILE A 212 9.83 -17.93 -51.04
CA ILE A 212 9.87 -18.65 -49.76
C ILE A 212 8.94 -18.06 -48.70
N ASN A 213 8.29 -16.92 -48.97
CA ASN A 213 7.51 -16.17 -47.99
C ASN A 213 6.43 -17.02 -47.30
N SER A 214 5.54 -17.67 -48.05
CA SER A 214 4.44 -18.48 -47.48
C SER A 214 4.93 -19.68 -46.68
N ARG A 215 6.02 -20.31 -47.13
CA ARG A 215 6.65 -21.43 -46.42
C ARG A 215 7.33 -20.98 -45.14
N LEU A 216 7.98 -19.82 -45.15
CA LEU A 216 8.63 -19.25 -43.97
C LEU A 216 7.58 -18.87 -42.92
N VAL A 217 6.52 -18.14 -43.30
CA VAL A 217 5.40 -17.81 -42.39
C VAL A 217 4.81 -19.09 -41.80
N SER A 218 4.50 -20.09 -42.64
CA SER A 218 3.94 -21.35 -42.15
C SER A 218 4.86 -22.10 -41.19
N ALA A 219 6.16 -22.12 -41.43
CA ALA A 219 7.12 -22.82 -40.59
C ALA A 219 7.43 -22.05 -39.30
N ALA A 220 7.48 -20.72 -39.36
CA ALA A 220 7.70 -19.86 -38.19
C ALA A 220 6.49 -19.88 -37.22
N CYS A 221 5.30 -20.20 -37.72
CA CYS A 221 4.07 -20.28 -36.92
C CYS A 221 3.69 -21.70 -36.45
N ASP A 222 4.40 -22.75 -36.90
CA ASP A 222 4.19 -24.15 -36.48
C ASP A 222 5.53 -24.81 -36.14
N ILE A 223 6.17 -24.28 -35.09
CA ILE A 223 7.47 -24.74 -34.64
C ILE A 223 7.31 -26.15 -34.02
N PRO A 224 8.06 -27.16 -34.48
CA PRO A 224 8.06 -28.47 -33.85
C PRO A 224 8.59 -28.37 -32.41
N VAL A 225 7.71 -28.56 -31.43
CA VAL A 225 8.07 -28.72 -30.01
C VAL A 225 8.36 -30.20 -29.77
N ASP A 226 9.48 -30.52 -29.12
CA ASP A 226 9.86 -31.89 -28.81
C ASP A 226 9.05 -32.43 -27.61
N CYS A 227 8.03 -33.23 -27.87
CA CYS A 227 7.18 -33.84 -26.85
C CYS A 227 7.66 -35.25 -26.42
N SER A 228 8.98 -35.51 -26.44
CA SER A 228 9.56 -36.83 -26.11
C SER A 228 9.52 -37.21 -24.62
N GLN A 229 9.05 -36.31 -23.74
CA GLN A 229 8.98 -36.56 -22.30
C GLN A 229 7.65 -37.23 -21.93
N ASN A 230 7.74 -38.17 -21.00
CA ASN A 230 6.59 -38.93 -20.53
C ASN A 230 5.80 -38.14 -19.48
N THR A 231 4.48 -38.02 -19.65
CA THR A 231 3.59 -37.24 -18.76
C THR A 231 2.23 -37.92 -18.65
N ASP A 232 1.63 -37.90 -17.47
CA ASP A 232 0.26 -38.37 -17.24
C ASP A 232 -0.70 -37.18 -17.33
N ILE A 233 -1.60 -37.22 -18.30
CA ILE A 233 -2.45 -36.09 -18.67
C ILE A 233 -3.92 -36.47 -18.48
N ALA A 234 -4.67 -35.65 -17.74
CA ALA A 234 -6.12 -35.79 -17.60
C ALA A 234 -6.84 -34.60 -18.25
N PHE A 235 -7.66 -34.86 -19.27
CA PHE A 235 -8.59 -33.86 -19.79
C PHE A 235 -9.90 -33.93 -19.00
N VAL A 236 -10.21 -32.86 -18.29
CA VAL A 236 -11.39 -32.74 -17.43
C VAL A 236 -12.38 -31.79 -18.09
N ILE A 237 -13.38 -32.35 -18.77
CA ILE A 237 -14.29 -31.61 -19.65
C ILE A 237 -15.67 -31.42 -19.01
N ASP A 238 -16.15 -30.18 -19.02
CA ASP A 238 -17.48 -29.82 -18.56
C ASP A 238 -18.55 -30.39 -19.50
N SER A 239 -19.47 -31.16 -18.95
CA SER A 239 -20.59 -31.79 -19.65
C SER A 239 -21.94 -31.30 -19.11
N SER A 240 -21.93 -30.18 -18.40
CA SER A 240 -23.09 -29.51 -17.83
C SER A 240 -24.04 -28.97 -18.91
N GLY A 241 -25.26 -28.62 -18.50
CA GLY A 241 -26.29 -28.12 -19.39
C GLY A 241 -25.99 -26.76 -20.04
N SER A 242 -25.14 -25.93 -19.44
CA SER A 242 -24.76 -24.60 -19.95
C SER A 242 -23.93 -24.70 -21.21
N VAL A 243 -23.03 -25.68 -21.28
CA VAL A 243 -22.13 -25.93 -22.42
C VAL A 243 -22.91 -26.13 -23.71
N ARG A 244 -23.98 -26.94 -23.67
CA ARG A 244 -24.74 -27.44 -24.84
C ARG A 244 -23.98 -28.49 -25.65
N GLU A 245 -24.74 -29.39 -26.28
CA GLU A 245 -24.21 -30.56 -26.98
C GLU A 245 -23.27 -30.21 -28.16
N GLU A 246 -23.55 -29.11 -28.87
CA GLU A 246 -22.69 -28.63 -29.97
C GLU A 246 -21.30 -28.20 -29.46
N ASN A 247 -21.24 -27.45 -28.36
CA ASN A 247 -19.97 -26.99 -27.81
C ASN A 247 -19.23 -28.11 -27.07
N PHE A 248 -19.96 -29.07 -26.48
CA PHE A 248 -19.36 -30.29 -25.94
C PHE A 248 -18.63 -31.07 -27.05
N GLN A 249 -19.19 -31.12 -28.26
CA GLN A 249 -18.47 -31.70 -29.40
C GLN A 249 -17.21 -30.89 -29.74
N LYS A 250 -17.27 -29.55 -29.75
CA LYS A 250 -16.08 -28.70 -29.97
C LYS A 250 -14.98 -28.94 -28.93
N MET A 251 -15.33 -29.19 -27.67
CA MET A 251 -14.35 -29.57 -26.64
C MET A 251 -13.71 -30.93 -26.93
N LYS A 252 -14.49 -31.95 -27.32
CA LYS A 252 -13.93 -33.25 -27.74
C LYS A 252 -13.02 -33.11 -28.94
N ASP A 253 -13.42 -32.33 -29.94
CA ASP A 253 -12.63 -32.04 -31.12
C ASP A 253 -11.30 -31.34 -30.73
N PHE A 254 -11.34 -30.41 -29.77
CA PHE A 254 -10.15 -29.77 -29.21
C PHE A 254 -9.23 -30.75 -28.48
N VAL A 255 -9.77 -31.63 -27.63
CA VAL A 255 -8.98 -32.69 -26.96
C VAL A 255 -8.31 -33.60 -28.01
N ASN A 256 -9.03 -33.97 -29.06
CA ASN A 256 -8.49 -34.76 -30.18
C ASN A 256 -7.36 -34.02 -30.92
N ILE A 257 -7.48 -32.71 -31.11
CA ILE A 257 -6.40 -31.86 -31.67
C ILE A 257 -5.17 -31.85 -30.75
N MET A 258 -5.36 -31.79 -29.43
CA MET A 258 -4.24 -31.86 -28.48
C MET A 258 -3.55 -33.22 -28.52
N ILE A 259 -4.30 -34.31 -28.60
CA ILE A 259 -3.78 -35.69 -28.70
C ILE A 259 -2.92 -35.90 -29.96
N ASP A 260 -3.20 -35.19 -31.06
CA ASP A 260 -2.35 -35.22 -32.26
C ASP A 260 -0.93 -34.68 -32.01
N ASN A 261 -0.72 -33.96 -30.91
CA ASN A 261 0.57 -33.41 -30.51
C ASN A 261 1.26 -34.22 -29.39
N LEU A 262 0.63 -35.28 -28.87
CA LEU A 262 1.17 -36.12 -27.78
C LEU A 262 1.74 -37.44 -28.32
N ASN A 263 2.74 -37.99 -27.62
CA ASN A 263 3.37 -39.26 -27.99
C ASN A 263 2.66 -40.48 -27.35
N VAL A 264 1.40 -40.69 -27.74
CA VAL A 264 0.56 -41.79 -27.21
C VAL A 264 0.98 -43.15 -27.78
N ASP A 265 1.36 -43.22 -29.06
CA ASP A 265 1.64 -44.48 -29.77
C ASP A 265 2.90 -45.23 -29.30
N GLU A 266 3.78 -44.56 -28.54
CA GLU A 266 5.03 -45.12 -28.01
C GLU A 266 4.98 -45.42 -26.51
N GLU A 267 3.78 -45.41 -25.88
CA GLU A 267 3.56 -45.56 -24.44
C GLU A 267 4.32 -44.52 -23.59
N GLN A 268 4.51 -43.31 -24.15
CA GLN A 268 5.23 -42.23 -23.49
C GLN A 268 4.29 -41.28 -22.75
N SER A 269 3.15 -40.90 -23.31
CA SER A 269 2.14 -40.07 -22.63
C SER A 269 0.86 -40.86 -22.37
N ASN A 270 0.45 -40.97 -21.10
CA ASN A 270 -0.80 -41.61 -20.74
C ASN A 270 -1.92 -40.57 -20.63
N VAL A 271 -3.09 -40.85 -21.20
CA VAL A 271 -4.19 -39.88 -21.29
C VAL A 271 -5.45 -40.42 -20.65
N ALA A 272 -5.98 -39.69 -19.66
CA ALA A 272 -7.28 -39.91 -19.06
C ALA A 272 -8.27 -38.84 -19.51
N VAL A 273 -9.56 -39.18 -19.50
CA VAL A 273 -10.64 -38.22 -19.75
C VAL A 273 -11.68 -38.33 -18.66
N VAL A 274 -11.99 -37.19 -18.05
CA VAL A 274 -13.01 -37.03 -17.02
C VAL A 274 -14.08 -36.09 -17.55
N THR A 275 -15.35 -36.47 -17.39
CA THR A 275 -16.47 -35.54 -17.61
C THR A 275 -17.06 -35.14 -16.28
N PHE A 276 -17.47 -33.89 -16.13
CA PHE A 276 -18.22 -33.47 -14.93
C PHE A 276 -19.50 -32.73 -15.29
N SER A 277 -20.52 -32.93 -14.47
CA SER A 277 -21.74 -32.10 -14.46
C SER A 277 -22.22 -31.95 -13.02
N ASP A 278 -23.32 -32.59 -12.62
CA ASP A 278 -23.72 -32.69 -11.21
C ASP A 278 -22.70 -33.51 -10.39
N VAL A 279 -22.07 -34.49 -11.05
CA VAL A 279 -21.01 -35.36 -10.52
C VAL A 279 -19.91 -35.54 -11.57
N ALA A 280 -18.70 -35.80 -11.14
CA ALA A 280 -17.58 -36.15 -12.00
C ALA A 280 -17.54 -37.66 -12.28
N LYS A 281 -17.11 -38.03 -13.48
CA LYS A 281 -16.98 -39.43 -13.92
C LYS A 281 -15.70 -39.60 -14.72
N VAL A 282 -14.85 -40.54 -14.32
CA VAL A 282 -13.75 -41.03 -15.16
C VAL A 282 -14.37 -41.76 -16.34
N ARG A 283 -14.11 -41.28 -17.56
CA ARG A 283 -14.58 -41.88 -18.80
C ARG A 283 -13.56 -42.82 -19.39
N LEU A 284 -12.29 -42.44 -19.31
CA LEU A 284 -11.13 -43.19 -19.80
C LEU A 284 -10.03 -43.10 -18.75
N ASN A 285 -9.41 -44.23 -18.38
CA ASN A 285 -8.26 -44.27 -17.48
C ASN A 285 -6.94 -44.09 -18.23
N LEU A 286 -5.86 -43.74 -17.52
CA LEU A 286 -4.53 -43.49 -18.10
C LEU A 286 -3.98 -44.73 -18.85
N ASN A 287 -4.28 -45.93 -18.35
CA ASN A 287 -3.80 -47.21 -18.92
C ASN A 287 -4.76 -47.90 -19.89
N GLU A 288 -5.81 -47.23 -20.38
CA GLU A 288 -6.88 -47.88 -21.15
C GLU A 288 -6.59 -48.00 -22.65
N TYR A 289 -5.90 -47.02 -23.25
CA TYR A 289 -5.63 -46.97 -24.69
C TYR A 289 -4.16 -46.63 -24.96
N ASN A 290 -3.51 -47.42 -25.83
CA ASN A 290 -2.08 -47.26 -26.17
C ASN A 290 -1.87 -46.78 -27.62
N THR A 291 -2.94 -46.47 -28.35
CA THR A 291 -2.85 -45.93 -29.71
C THR A 291 -3.67 -44.65 -29.85
N ARG A 292 -3.12 -43.68 -30.57
CA ARG A 292 -3.75 -42.37 -30.78
C ARG A 292 -5.13 -42.51 -31.40
N GLN A 293 -5.29 -43.39 -32.38
CA GLN A 293 -6.56 -43.54 -33.09
C GLN A 293 -7.66 -44.15 -32.19
N GLU A 294 -7.34 -45.20 -31.43
CA GLU A 294 -8.33 -45.82 -30.53
C GLU A 294 -8.75 -44.86 -29.41
N LEU A 295 -7.80 -44.08 -28.88
CA LEU A 295 -8.08 -43.05 -27.89
C LEU A 295 -9.04 -41.98 -28.45
N LYS A 296 -8.78 -41.47 -29.66
CA LYS A 296 -9.65 -40.46 -30.31
C LYS A 296 -11.06 -41.02 -30.57
N ASP A 297 -11.16 -42.25 -31.06
CA ASP A 297 -12.44 -42.93 -31.28
C ASP A 297 -13.22 -43.10 -29.96
N ALA A 298 -12.53 -43.41 -28.85
CA ALA A 298 -13.13 -43.53 -27.53
C ALA A 298 -13.61 -42.18 -26.99
N ILE A 299 -12.85 -41.10 -27.21
CA ILE A 299 -13.22 -39.73 -26.85
C ILE A 299 -14.48 -39.31 -27.59
N ASP A 300 -14.54 -39.54 -28.90
CA ASP A 300 -15.71 -39.19 -29.72
C ASP A 300 -16.99 -39.88 -29.24
N ALA A 301 -16.87 -41.09 -28.67
CA ALA A 301 -17.97 -41.87 -28.13
C ALA A 301 -18.45 -41.41 -26.73
N ILE A 302 -17.75 -40.49 -26.06
CA ILE A 302 -18.14 -40.01 -24.73
C ILE A 302 -19.51 -39.30 -24.79
N PRO A 303 -20.48 -39.71 -23.95
CA PRO A 303 -21.81 -39.12 -23.95
C PRO A 303 -21.86 -37.78 -23.19
N TYR A 304 -22.72 -36.89 -23.65
CA TYR A 304 -23.02 -35.61 -23.01
C TYR A 304 -24.05 -35.81 -21.87
N ASP A 305 -23.62 -35.60 -20.62
CA ASP A 305 -24.41 -35.94 -19.43
C ASP A 305 -25.54 -34.95 -19.10
N ARG A 306 -25.31 -33.64 -19.32
CA ARG A 306 -26.17 -32.53 -18.87
C ARG A 306 -26.17 -32.42 -17.33
N GLY A 307 -26.62 -31.28 -16.80
CA GLY A 307 -26.69 -31.02 -15.36
C GLY A 307 -26.15 -29.64 -14.98
N THR A 308 -25.71 -29.51 -13.73
CA THR A 308 -24.99 -28.34 -13.21
C THR A 308 -23.48 -28.47 -13.41
N THR A 309 -22.70 -27.49 -12.93
CA THR A 309 -21.23 -27.44 -13.03
C THR A 309 -20.65 -27.65 -11.64
N ASN A 310 -20.05 -28.81 -11.37
CA ASN A 310 -19.47 -29.19 -10.08
C ASN A 310 -17.95 -29.43 -10.20
N THR A 311 -17.18 -28.35 -10.24
CA THR A 311 -15.71 -28.39 -10.37
C THR A 311 -15.02 -29.01 -9.14
N ALA A 312 -15.60 -28.87 -7.95
CA ALA A 312 -15.09 -29.51 -6.73
C ALA A 312 -14.99 -31.04 -6.87
N ASP A 313 -16.05 -31.69 -7.35
CA ASP A 313 -16.04 -33.15 -7.56
C ASP A 313 -15.09 -33.55 -8.71
N ALA A 314 -14.94 -32.67 -9.72
CA ALA A 314 -14.01 -32.83 -10.83
C ALA A 314 -12.54 -32.79 -10.39
N LEU A 315 -12.20 -31.99 -9.37
CA LEU A 315 -10.85 -31.95 -8.79
C LEU A 315 -10.63 -33.11 -7.82
N ARG A 316 -11.65 -33.42 -7.00
CA ARG A 316 -11.61 -34.54 -6.04
C ARG A 316 -11.34 -35.88 -6.72
N ILE A 317 -11.95 -36.14 -7.88
CA ILE A 317 -11.80 -37.40 -8.62
C ILE A 317 -10.39 -37.56 -9.20
N LEU A 318 -9.68 -36.46 -9.50
CA LEU A 318 -8.30 -36.53 -10.01
C LEU A 318 -7.38 -37.24 -9.03
N ARG A 319 -7.45 -36.87 -7.74
CA ARG A 319 -6.64 -37.49 -6.68
C ARG A 319 -7.04 -38.93 -6.34
N ASN A 320 -8.34 -39.23 -6.39
CA ASN A 320 -8.88 -40.46 -5.83
C ASN A 320 -9.04 -41.58 -6.86
N ASP A 321 -9.21 -41.23 -8.12
CA ASP A 321 -9.64 -42.17 -9.15
C ASP A 321 -8.91 -42.00 -10.50
N VAL A 322 -8.14 -40.93 -10.74
CA VAL A 322 -7.40 -40.75 -12.00
C VAL A 322 -5.91 -40.98 -11.80
N PHE A 323 -5.26 -40.11 -11.02
CA PHE A 323 -3.83 -40.17 -10.72
C PHE A 323 -3.57 -41.14 -9.55
N ILE A 324 -3.89 -42.41 -9.79
CA ILE A 324 -3.58 -43.52 -8.89
C ILE A 324 -2.95 -44.67 -9.69
N GLU A 325 -1.96 -45.35 -9.11
CA GLU A 325 -1.18 -46.38 -9.82
C GLU A 325 -2.07 -47.48 -10.44
N SER A 326 -3.19 -47.84 -9.78
CA SER A 326 -4.11 -48.86 -10.29
C SER A 326 -4.81 -48.46 -11.59
N ASN A 327 -4.91 -47.16 -11.88
CA ASN A 327 -5.56 -46.62 -13.06
C ASN A 327 -4.56 -46.05 -14.09
N GLY A 328 -3.27 -46.34 -13.91
CA GLY A 328 -2.23 -46.06 -14.90
C GLY A 328 -1.31 -44.89 -14.57
N ASP A 329 -1.46 -44.27 -13.40
CA ASP A 329 -0.52 -43.24 -12.91
C ASP A 329 0.87 -43.83 -12.71
N VAL A 330 1.88 -43.11 -13.20
CA VAL A 330 3.29 -43.49 -13.10
C VAL A 330 3.97 -42.49 -12.16
N PRO A 331 4.32 -42.86 -10.91
CA PRO A 331 4.80 -41.93 -9.89
C PRO A 331 6.07 -41.14 -10.23
N ALA A 332 6.80 -41.53 -11.28
CA ALA A 332 7.99 -40.83 -11.76
C ALA A 332 7.68 -39.71 -12.76
N LEU A 333 6.45 -39.64 -13.27
CA LEU A 333 6.01 -38.67 -14.27
C LEU A 333 5.28 -37.49 -13.61
N LYS A 334 5.22 -36.37 -14.32
CA LYS A 334 4.40 -35.22 -13.90
C LYS A 334 2.92 -35.52 -14.16
N ASN A 335 2.06 -35.15 -13.23
CA ASN A 335 0.60 -35.27 -13.34
C ASN A 335 0.01 -33.91 -13.72
N ILE A 336 -0.64 -33.83 -14.88
CA ILE A 336 -1.24 -32.60 -15.41
C ILE A 336 -2.73 -32.82 -15.69
N ALA A 337 -3.59 -31.98 -15.11
CA ALA A 337 -5.01 -31.93 -15.40
C ALA A 337 -5.37 -30.64 -16.15
N ILE A 338 -6.04 -30.76 -17.30
CA ILE A 338 -6.58 -29.62 -18.04
C ILE A 338 -8.08 -29.57 -17.82
N VAL A 339 -8.56 -28.56 -17.09
CA VAL A 339 -9.97 -28.38 -16.75
C VAL A 339 -10.62 -27.39 -17.71
N LEU A 340 -11.54 -27.87 -18.55
CA LEU A 340 -12.28 -27.06 -19.50
C LEU A 340 -13.70 -26.83 -18.98
N THR A 341 -14.11 -25.57 -18.77
CA THR A 341 -15.44 -25.22 -18.26
C THR A 341 -16.01 -23.94 -18.88
N ASP A 342 -17.34 -23.84 -18.97
CA ASP A 342 -18.05 -22.67 -19.52
C ASP A 342 -18.66 -21.74 -18.47
N GLY A 343 -18.61 -22.12 -17.19
CA GLY A 343 -19.27 -21.39 -16.11
C GLY A 343 -18.68 -21.64 -14.73
N GLY A 344 -19.04 -20.79 -13.77
CA GLY A 344 -18.66 -20.97 -12.37
C GLY A 344 -19.43 -22.10 -11.70
N SER A 345 -18.76 -22.82 -10.81
CA SER A 345 -19.35 -23.91 -10.03
C SER A 345 -20.47 -23.41 -9.13
N ASN A 346 -21.50 -24.25 -9.00
CA ASN A 346 -22.53 -24.05 -7.98
C ASN A 346 -22.02 -24.36 -6.55
N LYS A 347 -20.77 -24.79 -6.41
CA LYS A 347 -20.08 -25.16 -5.16
C LYS A 347 -18.72 -24.48 -5.03
N PHE A 348 -18.66 -23.19 -5.37
CA PHE A 348 -17.43 -22.39 -5.35
C PHE A 348 -16.53 -22.66 -4.13
N GLU A 349 -17.05 -22.62 -2.89
CA GLU A 349 -16.22 -22.84 -1.69
C GLU A 349 -15.65 -24.27 -1.58
N ASP A 350 -16.42 -25.28 -1.99
CA ASP A 350 -15.92 -26.67 -2.04
C ASP A 350 -14.82 -26.79 -3.11
N THR A 351 -14.93 -26.04 -4.21
CA THR A 351 -13.94 -26.03 -5.30
C THR A 351 -12.59 -25.52 -4.83
N LEU A 352 -12.55 -24.44 -4.02
CA LEU A 352 -11.30 -23.87 -3.50
C LEU A 352 -10.55 -24.88 -2.63
N GLU A 353 -11.27 -25.57 -1.74
CA GLU A 353 -10.66 -26.58 -0.88
C GLU A 353 -10.16 -27.79 -1.68
N GLU A 354 -10.96 -28.27 -2.64
CA GLU A 354 -10.56 -29.39 -3.50
C GLU A 354 -9.39 -29.04 -4.43
N ALA A 355 -9.29 -27.80 -4.90
CA ALA A 355 -8.16 -27.31 -5.68
C ALA A 355 -6.87 -27.31 -4.84
N ARG A 356 -6.94 -26.76 -3.62
CA ARG A 356 -5.85 -26.76 -2.64
C ARG A 356 -5.32 -28.18 -2.39
N LEU A 357 -6.22 -29.12 -2.11
CA LEU A 357 -5.87 -30.52 -1.89
C LEU A 357 -5.28 -31.19 -3.15
N THR A 358 -5.77 -30.83 -4.34
CA THR A 358 -5.27 -31.31 -5.65
C THR A 358 -3.82 -30.89 -5.88
N ARG A 359 -3.51 -29.61 -5.68
CA ARG A 359 -2.14 -29.09 -5.78
C ARG A 359 -1.21 -29.71 -4.74
N GLN A 360 -1.67 -29.88 -3.51
CA GLN A 360 -0.90 -30.56 -2.45
C GLN A 360 -0.60 -32.04 -2.75
N ALA A 361 -1.39 -32.68 -3.60
CA ALA A 361 -1.11 -34.03 -4.09
C ALA A 361 -0.10 -34.05 -5.26
N GLY A 362 0.45 -32.89 -5.66
CA GLY A 362 1.41 -32.79 -6.77
C GLY A 362 0.77 -32.82 -8.16
N ILE A 363 -0.55 -32.64 -8.26
CA ILE A 363 -1.26 -32.57 -9.53
C ILE A 363 -1.30 -31.12 -9.99
N ASN A 364 -0.72 -30.87 -11.17
CA ASN A 364 -0.71 -29.58 -11.82
C ASN A 364 -2.02 -29.35 -12.57
N VAL A 365 -2.74 -28.29 -12.25
CA VAL A 365 -4.03 -27.96 -12.85
C VAL A 365 -3.88 -26.77 -13.78
N ILE A 366 -4.33 -26.93 -15.02
CA ILE A 366 -4.47 -25.87 -16.02
C ILE A 366 -5.96 -25.61 -16.21
N SER A 367 -6.40 -24.38 -15.94
CA SER A 367 -7.82 -24.01 -16.00
C SER A 367 -8.13 -23.27 -17.30
N VAL A 368 -9.10 -23.76 -18.07
CA VAL A 368 -9.57 -23.16 -19.32
C VAL A 368 -11.04 -22.77 -19.19
N GLY A 369 -11.29 -21.47 -19.04
CA GLY A 369 -12.62 -20.87 -19.06
C GLY A 369 -13.06 -20.51 -20.47
N VAL A 370 -14.26 -20.95 -20.87
CA VAL A 370 -14.81 -20.72 -22.20
C VAL A 370 -16.12 -19.94 -22.15
N SER A 371 -16.03 -18.66 -21.79
CA SER A 371 -17.04 -17.61 -22.03
C SER A 371 -16.61 -16.31 -21.37
N ASN A 372 -17.23 -15.18 -21.74
CA ASN A 372 -17.05 -13.91 -21.02
C ASN A 372 -17.72 -13.88 -19.62
N TRP A 373 -18.32 -14.98 -19.16
CA TRP A 373 -19.10 -15.05 -17.91
C TRP A 373 -18.52 -16.05 -16.90
N VAL A 374 -17.34 -16.60 -17.17
CA VAL A 374 -16.65 -17.49 -16.24
C VAL A 374 -16.25 -16.74 -14.97
N ASN A 375 -16.27 -17.45 -13.85
CA ASN A 375 -15.77 -16.91 -12.60
C ASN A 375 -14.24 -16.98 -12.60
N MET A 376 -13.59 -15.85 -12.92
CA MET A 376 -12.12 -15.79 -13.00
C MET A 376 -11.43 -16.13 -11.68
N ILE A 377 -12.03 -15.79 -10.53
CA ILE A 377 -11.48 -16.16 -9.22
C ILE A 377 -11.45 -17.69 -9.09
N GLU A 378 -12.54 -18.36 -9.48
CA GLU A 378 -12.60 -19.82 -9.42
C GLU A 378 -11.57 -20.46 -10.34
N LEU A 379 -11.43 -19.96 -11.59
CA LEU A 379 -10.46 -20.51 -12.53
C LEU A 379 -9.01 -20.37 -12.02
N LYS A 380 -8.66 -19.22 -11.46
CA LYS A 380 -7.36 -18.94 -10.83
C LYS A 380 -7.13 -19.87 -9.65
N GLU A 381 -8.07 -19.92 -8.71
CA GLU A 381 -7.95 -20.78 -7.52
C GLU A 381 -7.97 -22.27 -7.84
N MET A 382 -8.47 -22.71 -8.99
CA MET A 382 -8.33 -24.09 -9.46
C MET A 382 -6.95 -24.37 -10.04
N ALA A 383 -6.39 -23.41 -10.79
CA ALA A 383 -5.13 -23.59 -11.49
C ALA A 383 -3.97 -23.74 -10.51
N THR A 384 -2.86 -24.27 -10.99
CA THR A 384 -1.57 -24.24 -10.29
C THR A 384 -0.87 -22.93 -10.59
N ASP A 385 -0.30 -22.28 -9.59
CA ASP A 385 0.43 -21.02 -9.81
C ASP A 385 1.63 -21.25 -10.77
N PRO A 386 1.96 -20.27 -11.63
CA PRO A 386 1.39 -18.92 -11.66
C PRO A 386 0.18 -18.80 -12.58
N ASP A 387 -0.80 -18.00 -12.15
CA ASP A 387 -2.06 -17.76 -12.86
C ASP A 387 -1.88 -17.30 -14.30
N ASP A 388 -0.88 -16.44 -14.54
CA ASP A 388 -0.63 -15.86 -15.86
C ASP A 388 -0.27 -16.92 -16.89
N LEU A 389 0.21 -18.11 -16.48
CA LEU A 389 0.62 -19.20 -17.36
C LEU A 389 -0.39 -20.34 -17.39
N ASN A 390 -1.06 -20.63 -16.27
CA ASN A 390 -1.91 -21.81 -16.12
C ASN A 390 -3.42 -21.52 -16.18
N VAL A 391 -3.81 -20.25 -16.35
CA VAL A 391 -5.22 -19.84 -16.54
C VAL A 391 -5.43 -19.29 -17.96
N PHE A 392 -6.40 -19.86 -18.66
CA PHE A 392 -6.82 -19.42 -19.99
C PHE A 392 -8.28 -19.00 -19.95
N ASN A 393 -8.57 -17.81 -20.46
CA ASN A 393 -9.94 -17.33 -20.66
C ASN A 393 -10.16 -17.03 -22.14
N ILE A 394 -11.11 -17.71 -22.76
CA ILE A 394 -11.44 -17.55 -24.18
C ILE A 394 -12.91 -17.14 -24.35
N GLU A 395 -13.15 -16.26 -25.32
CA GLU A 395 -14.47 -15.63 -25.49
C GLU A 395 -15.55 -16.63 -25.96
N SER A 396 -15.18 -17.66 -26.73
CA SER A 396 -16.11 -18.66 -27.26
C SER A 396 -15.44 -19.99 -27.60
N PHE A 397 -16.25 -21.05 -27.69
CA PHE A 397 -15.83 -22.38 -28.13
C PHE A 397 -15.35 -22.42 -29.59
N ASP A 398 -15.77 -21.48 -30.44
CA ASP A 398 -15.37 -21.44 -31.85
C ASP A 398 -13.88 -21.11 -32.03
N VAL A 399 -13.27 -20.48 -31.02
CA VAL A 399 -11.87 -20.06 -31.02
C VAL A 399 -11.02 -20.82 -30.01
N ILE A 400 -11.52 -21.94 -29.47
CA ILE A 400 -10.80 -22.76 -28.48
C ILE A 400 -9.46 -23.27 -28.99
N THR A 401 -9.29 -23.40 -30.31
CA THR A 401 -8.02 -23.79 -30.92
C THR A 401 -6.91 -22.75 -30.74
N ARG A 402 -7.24 -21.49 -30.39
CA ARG A 402 -6.23 -20.42 -30.21
C ARG A 402 -5.22 -20.71 -29.10
N ILE A 403 -5.64 -21.44 -28.06
CA ILE A 403 -4.77 -21.80 -26.92
C ILE A 403 -4.02 -23.11 -27.16
N LYS A 404 -4.17 -23.73 -28.34
CA LYS A 404 -3.52 -25.00 -28.68
C LYS A 404 -2.01 -24.91 -28.53
N SER A 405 -1.39 -23.86 -29.08
CA SER A 405 0.06 -23.68 -29.05
C SER A 405 0.57 -23.49 -27.63
N ASP A 406 -0.13 -22.67 -26.83
CA ASP A 406 0.21 -22.44 -25.43
C ASP A 406 0.10 -23.73 -24.61
N LEU A 407 -1.03 -24.45 -24.70
CA LEU A 407 -1.17 -25.73 -23.99
C LEU A 407 -0.18 -26.78 -24.49
N LYS A 408 0.15 -26.79 -25.78
CA LYS A 408 1.17 -27.69 -26.33
C LYS A 408 2.53 -27.39 -25.71
N ALA A 409 2.90 -26.12 -25.58
CA ALA A 409 4.14 -25.73 -24.91
C ALA A 409 4.17 -26.22 -23.45
N ILE A 410 3.07 -26.05 -22.71
CA ILE A 410 2.98 -26.50 -21.31
C ILE A 410 3.02 -28.03 -21.17
N LEU A 411 2.31 -28.76 -22.04
CA LEU A 411 2.25 -30.22 -21.97
C LEU A 411 3.55 -30.89 -22.45
N CYS A 412 4.24 -30.24 -23.38
CA CYS A 412 5.49 -30.72 -23.96
C CYS A 412 6.71 -30.00 -23.40
N ASP A 413 6.57 -29.37 -22.23
CA ASP A 413 7.56 -28.46 -21.67
C ASP A 413 8.96 -29.11 -21.59
N GLN A 414 9.88 -28.52 -22.37
CA GLN A 414 11.31 -28.80 -22.44
C GLN A 414 12.13 -27.63 -21.87
N GLU A 415 11.49 -26.57 -21.36
CA GLU A 415 12.21 -25.55 -20.61
C GLU A 415 12.41 -26.06 -19.19
N ASP A 416 13.57 -26.69 -18.96
CA ASP A 416 14.08 -26.74 -17.60
C ASP A 416 14.44 -25.30 -17.22
N GLU A 417 13.56 -24.63 -16.47
CA GLU A 417 13.76 -23.23 -16.10
C GLU A 417 15.02 -23.07 -15.22
N CYS A 418 15.54 -24.18 -14.68
CA CYS A 418 16.80 -24.25 -13.99
C CYS A 418 18.05 -24.23 -14.88
N GLU A 419 17.94 -24.47 -16.19
CA GLU A 419 19.06 -24.34 -17.13
C GLU A 419 19.61 -22.91 -17.22
N SER A 420 18.77 -21.92 -16.90
CA SER A 420 19.19 -20.52 -16.78
C SER A 420 20.05 -20.24 -15.53
N PHE A 421 20.25 -21.24 -14.67
CA PHE A 421 20.87 -21.13 -13.34
C PHE A 421 20.31 -19.94 -12.54
N PRO A 422 18.97 -19.85 -12.36
CA PRO A 422 18.35 -18.65 -11.82
C PRO A 422 18.69 -18.44 -10.34
N CYS A 423 18.88 -19.53 -9.59
CA CYS A 423 19.21 -19.48 -8.17
C CYS A 423 20.64 -19.01 -7.89
N LYS A 424 20.76 -17.88 -7.22
CA LYS A 424 22.00 -17.24 -6.81
C LYS A 424 22.52 -17.82 -5.49
N ASN A 425 23.70 -17.37 -5.08
CA ASN A 425 24.30 -17.66 -3.76
C ASN A 425 24.39 -19.16 -3.39
N GLY A 426 24.49 -20.05 -4.39
CA GLY A 426 24.56 -21.50 -4.18
C GLY A 426 23.20 -22.17 -3.94
N GLY A 427 22.10 -21.48 -4.26
CA GLY A 427 20.75 -22.06 -4.30
C GLY A 427 20.64 -23.23 -5.25
N THR A 428 19.84 -24.23 -4.87
CA THR A 428 19.49 -25.35 -5.74
C THR A 428 18.18 -25.03 -6.42
N CYS A 429 18.18 -25.04 -7.75
CA CYS A 429 16.97 -24.84 -8.54
C CYS A 429 16.18 -26.14 -8.66
N ILE A 430 14.86 -26.05 -8.50
CA ILE A 430 13.92 -27.13 -8.75
C ILE A 430 13.00 -26.69 -9.89
N ASN A 431 13.02 -27.45 -10.98
CA ASN A 431 12.12 -27.26 -12.12
C ASN A 431 10.70 -27.69 -11.72
N ASP A 432 9.70 -26.85 -11.96
CA ASP A 432 8.28 -27.17 -11.74
C ASP A 432 7.53 -27.03 -13.08
N ILE A 433 6.22 -26.77 -13.11
CA ILE A 433 5.50 -26.45 -14.35
C ILE A 433 5.42 -24.93 -14.53
N ASN A 434 5.96 -24.40 -15.63
CA ASN A 434 5.94 -22.97 -15.95
C ASN A 434 6.58 -22.06 -14.86
N ARG A 435 7.38 -22.63 -13.95
CA ARG A 435 8.11 -21.94 -12.89
C ARG A 435 9.26 -22.80 -12.38
N TYR A 436 10.29 -22.15 -11.87
CA TYR A 436 11.28 -22.79 -10.99
C TYR A 436 11.06 -22.35 -9.54
N VAL A 437 11.55 -23.17 -8.61
CA VAL A 437 11.63 -22.85 -7.20
C VAL A 437 13.09 -22.94 -6.75
N CYS A 438 13.60 -21.86 -6.17
CA CYS A 438 14.92 -21.88 -5.55
C CYS A 438 14.85 -22.34 -4.09
N ASN A 439 15.54 -23.45 -3.81
CA ASN A 439 15.89 -23.86 -2.45
C ASN A 439 17.15 -23.10 -2.03
N CYS A 440 16.96 -22.10 -1.19
CA CYS A 440 18.04 -21.23 -0.76
C CYS A 440 18.84 -21.86 0.40
N PRO A 441 20.18 -21.78 0.36
CA PRO A 441 21.00 -22.21 1.48
C PRO A 441 20.74 -21.32 2.70
N GLN A 442 21.16 -21.80 3.88
CA GLN A 442 21.02 -21.07 5.13
C GLN A 442 21.60 -19.65 5.01
N GLY A 443 20.83 -18.66 5.47
CA GLY A 443 21.25 -17.26 5.45
C GLY A 443 20.85 -16.49 4.18
N TYR A 444 20.15 -17.11 3.23
CA TYR A 444 19.67 -16.46 2.01
C TYR A 444 18.17 -16.67 1.78
N ALA A 445 17.51 -15.72 1.13
CA ALA A 445 16.11 -15.75 0.70
C ALA A 445 15.91 -14.95 -0.61
N GLY A 446 14.67 -14.82 -1.06
CA GLY A 446 14.29 -14.27 -2.37
C GLY A 446 13.91 -15.35 -3.38
N ILE A 447 13.24 -14.94 -4.45
CA ILE A 447 12.83 -15.83 -5.55
C ILE A 447 14.06 -16.55 -6.15
N ASN A 448 15.20 -15.84 -6.23
CA ASN A 448 16.47 -16.32 -6.74
C ASN A 448 17.54 -16.49 -5.65
N CYS A 449 17.19 -16.53 -4.36
CA CYS A 449 18.17 -16.52 -3.27
C CYS A 449 19.11 -15.30 -3.27
N GLU A 450 18.66 -14.16 -3.76
CA GLU A 450 19.43 -12.92 -3.93
C GLU A 450 19.59 -12.10 -2.65
N PHE A 451 18.78 -12.35 -1.62
CA PHE A 451 18.79 -11.60 -0.37
C PHE A 451 19.51 -12.38 0.73
N GLU A 452 20.30 -11.71 1.57
CA GLU A 452 20.73 -12.27 2.85
C GLU A 452 19.54 -12.22 3.83
N CYS A 453 19.27 -13.32 4.52
CA CYS A 453 18.09 -13.46 5.37
C CYS A 453 18.37 -14.39 6.56
N ASN A 454 18.23 -13.85 7.77
CA ASN A 454 18.26 -14.66 8.98
C ASN A 454 16.95 -15.47 9.11
N ALA A 455 17.01 -16.60 9.80
CA ALA A 455 15.81 -17.37 10.13
C ALA A 455 14.84 -16.51 10.97
N ALA A 456 13.55 -16.58 10.66
CA ALA A 456 12.47 -15.93 11.39
C ALA A 456 11.25 -16.86 11.53
N ASP A 457 10.43 -16.67 12.56
CA ASP A 457 9.08 -17.22 12.65
C ASP A 457 8.11 -16.10 12.26
N VAL A 458 7.39 -16.28 11.15
CA VAL A 458 6.55 -15.23 10.55
C VAL A 458 5.09 -15.64 10.64
N VAL A 459 4.23 -14.80 11.18
CA VAL A 459 2.78 -15.00 11.18
C VAL A 459 2.12 -13.89 10.37
N ILE A 460 1.35 -14.27 9.36
CA ILE A 460 0.64 -13.33 8.49
C ILE A 460 -0.84 -13.32 8.87
N ALA A 461 -1.35 -12.16 9.30
CA ALA A 461 -2.75 -11.91 9.58
C ALA A 461 -3.39 -11.13 8.43
N LEU A 462 -4.30 -11.79 7.72
CA LEU A 462 -5.02 -11.23 6.58
C LEU A 462 -6.41 -10.78 6.98
N ASP A 463 -6.69 -9.49 6.79
CA ASP A 463 -8.05 -8.98 6.91
C ASP A 463 -8.93 -9.59 5.81
N SER A 464 -10.07 -10.13 6.21
CA SER A 464 -11.08 -10.75 5.35
C SER A 464 -12.45 -10.10 5.55
N SER A 465 -12.46 -8.88 6.09
CA SER A 465 -13.65 -8.11 6.41
C SER A 465 -14.41 -7.61 5.18
N GLY A 466 -15.61 -7.09 5.45
CA GLY A 466 -16.55 -6.60 4.46
C GLY A 466 -16.04 -5.41 3.63
N SER A 467 -15.12 -4.60 4.16
CA SER A 467 -14.59 -3.41 3.49
C SER A 467 -13.72 -3.78 2.29
N ILE A 468 -12.96 -4.87 2.41
CA ILE A 468 -12.06 -5.36 1.38
C ILE A 468 -12.85 -5.76 0.15
N GLY A 469 -13.91 -6.55 0.33
CA GLY A 469 -14.68 -7.12 -0.76
C GLY A 469 -14.00 -8.35 -1.38
N ARG A 470 -14.80 -9.18 -2.06
CA ARG A 470 -14.37 -10.50 -2.50
C ARG A 470 -13.17 -10.46 -3.44
N GLU A 471 -13.21 -9.67 -4.51
CA GLU A 471 -12.13 -9.62 -5.52
C GLU A 471 -10.78 -9.17 -4.92
N ASN A 472 -10.82 -8.11 -4.11
CA ASN A 472 -9.64 -7.58 -3.45
C ASN A 472 -9.04 -8.55 -2.42
N TYR A 473 -9.87 -9.36 -1.76
CA TYR A 473 -9.38 -10.39 -0.84
C TYR A 473 -8.55 -11.46 -1.57
N TYR A 474 -8.97 -11.89 -2.76
CA TYR A 474 -8.15 -12.81 -3.56
C TYR A 474 -6.87 -12.14 -4.08
N THR A 475 -6.90 -10.83 -4.36
CA THR A 475 -5.67 -10.07 -4.66
C THR A 475 -4.71 -10.06 -3.47
N MET A 476 -5.21 -10.00 -2.23
CA MET A 476 -4.39 -10.14 -1.02
C MET A 476 -3.83 -11.56 -0.86
N LEU A 477 -4.58 -12.61 -1.22
CA LEU A 477 -4.07 -13.98 -1.24
C LEU A 477 -2.94 -14.15 -2.27
N ASP A 478 -3.10 -13.59 -3.47
CA ASP A 478 -2.05 -13.58 -4.51
C ASP A 478 -0.77 -12.89 -4.00
N PHE A 479 -0.90 -11.73 -3.37
CA PHE A 479 0.22 -11.06 -2.69
C PHE A 479 0.87 -11.95 -1.62
N THR A 480 0.06 -12.65 -0.84
CA THR A 480 0.57 -13.52 0.23
C THR A 480 1.32 -14.73 -0.33
N LYS A 481 0.84 -15.33 -1.43
CA LYS A 481 1.53 -16.41 -2.15
C LYS A 481 2.91 -15.94 -2.63
N GLU A 482 2.98 -14.77 -3.26
CA GLU A 482 4.25 -14.17 -3.74
C GLU A 482 5.22 -13.82 -2.60
N LEU A 483 4.71 -13.27 -1.49
CA LEU A 483 5.49 -12.99 -0.30
C LEU A 483 6.12 -14.27 0.28
N VAL A 484 5.30 -15.31 0.46
CA VAL A 484 5.74 -16.61 0.97
C VAL A 484 6.73 -17.29 0.01
N ALA A 485 6.48 -17.23 -1.30
CA ALA A 485 7.39 -17.75 -2.32
C ALA A 485 8.76 -17.07 -2.29
N SER A 486 8.82 -15.82 -1.84
CA SER A 486 10.05 -15.04 -1.72
C SER A 486 10.81 -15.26 -0.41
N LEU A 487 10.24 -15.93 0.60
CA LEU A 487 10.93 -16.29 1.84
C LEU A 487 11.70 -17.61 1.72
N ASN A 488 12.75 -17.83 2.51
CA ASN A 488 13.42 -19.14 2.58
C ASN A 488 12.73 -20.03 3.62
N ILE A 489 11.77 -20.83 3.20
CA ILE A 489 10.93 -21.63 4.11
C ILE A 489 11.58 -22.97 4.43
N GLY A 490 11.71 -23.27 5.73
CA GLY A 490 12.17 -24.57 6.22
C GLY A 490 12.49 -24.57 7.70
N ARG A 491 12.63 -25.77 8.29
CA ARG A 491 12.83 -25.94 9.76
C ARG A 491 14.03 -25.19 10.34
N GLN A 492 15.09 -25.00 9.55
CA GLN A 492 16.30 -24.26 9.94
C GLN A 492 16.37 -22.85 9.34
N HIS A 493 15.31 -22.43 8.64
CA HIS A 493 15.18 -21.16 7.95
C HIS A 493 13.94 -20.46 8.49
N THR A 494 13.09 -19.89 7.63
CA THR A 494 11.85 -19.23 8.04
C THR A 494 10.70 -20.24 8.21
N LEU A 495 9.90 -20.10 9.27
CA LEU A 495 8.60 -20.76 9.39
C LEU A 495 7.50 -19.74 9.14
N VAL A 496 6.38 -20.17 8.56
CA VAL A 496 5.26 -19.30 8.23
C VAL A 496 3.97 -19.87 8.80
N GLY A 497 3.28 -19.08 9.61
CA GLY A 497 1.92 -19.27 10.05
C GLY A 497 0.99 -18.26 9.37
N LEU A 498 -0.29 -18.61 9.24
CA LEU A 498 -1.26 -17.74 8.59
C LEU A 498 -2.61 -17.81 9.32
N GLU A 499 -3.18 -16.63 9.54
CA GLU A 499 -4.52 -16.45 10.05
C GLU A 499 -5.29 -15.41 9.20
N THR A 500 -6.61 -15.58 9.14
CA THR A 500 -7.50 -14.57 8.54
C THR A 500 -8.41 -14.01 9.62
N PHE A 501 -8.70 -12.72 9.59
CA PHE A 501 -9.57 -12.10 10.58
C PHE A 501 -10.69 -11.28 9.95
N SER A 502 -11.86 -11.32 10.59
CA SER A 502 -12.97 -10.42 10.30
C SER A 502 -13.76 -10.17 11.59
N ASN A 503 -14.96 -10.75 11.75
CA ASN A 503 -15.71 -10.75 13.02
C ASN A 503 -14.99 -11.57 14.11
N GLY A 504 -14.21 -12.56 13.69
CA GLY A 504 -13.34 -13.39 14.54
C GLY A 504 -12.11 -13.80 13.73
N VAL A 505 -11.25 -14.62 14.33
CA VAL A 505 -9.99 -15.06 13.73
C VAL A 505 -10.08 -16.54 13.41
N GLU A 506 -9.61 -16.92 12.22
CA GLU A 506 -9.42 -18.30 11.80
C GLU A 506 -7.94 -18.53 11.51
N VAL A 507 -7.31 -19.35 12.36
CA VAL A 507 -5.98 -19.89 12.08
C VAL A 507 -6.11 -20.87 10.91
N LYS A 508 -5.45 -20.57 9.79
CA LYS A 508 -5.44 -21.44 8.61
C LYS A 508 -4.38 -22.51 8.71
N PHE A 509 -3.20 -22.16 9.22
CA PHE A 509 -2.15 -23.09 9.60
C PHE A 509 -1.14 -22.44 10.55
N ASN A 510 -0.46 -23.26 11.33
CA ASN A 510 0.57 -22.88 12.29
C ASN A 510 1.97 -22.96 11.68
N LEU A 511 2.96 -22.37 12.37
CA LEU A 511 4.37 -22.32 11.93
C LEU A 511 4.95 -23.72 11.67
N ASN A 512 4.45 -24.75 12.36
CA ASN A 512 4.94 -26.12 12.28
C ASN A 512 4.14 -27.05 11.34
N ASP A 513 3.08 -26.56 10.69
CA ASP A 513 2.22 -27.39 9.84
C ASP A 513 2.90 -27.77 8.51
N PHE A 514 3.76 -26.89 7.99
CA PHE A 514 4.46 -27.08 6.71
C PHE A 514 5.98 -26.93 6.86
N GLN A 515 6.74 -27.59 5.97
CA GLN A 515 8.20 -27.70 6.10
C GLN A 515 8.98 -27.36 4.83
N ASN A 516 8.27 -27.17 3.72
CA ASN A 516 8.84 -26.73 2.47
C ASN A 516 7.97 -25.61 1.89
N LYS A 517 8.59 -24.80 1.03
CA LYS A 517 7.98 -23.61 0.44
C LYS A 517 6.72 -23.94 -0.38
N LEU A 518 6.78 -25.01 -1.18
CA LEU A 518 5.72 -25.38 -2.11
C LEU A 518 4.42 -25.72 -1.38
N ASP A 519 4.51 -26.47 -0.28
CA ASP A 519 3.36 -26.85 0.52
C ASP A 519 2.68 -25.63 1.16
N VAL A 520 3.46 -24.64 1.61
CA VAL A 520 2.90 -23.39 2.18
C VAL A 520 2.18 -22.61 1.09
N VAL A 521 2.81 -22.36 -0.07
CA VAL A 521 2.20 -21.63 -1.19
C VAL A 521 0.92 -22.32 -1.63
N ASN A 522 0.96 -23.64 -1.84
CA ASN A 522 -0.20 -24.42 -2.25
C ASN A 522 -1.32 -24.43 -1.19
N ALA A 523 -1.01 -24.21 0.09
CA ALA A 523 -2.01 -24.15 1.15
C ALA A 523 -2.78 -22.82 1.19
N ILE A 524 -2.27 -21.74 0.58
CA ILE A 524 -2.89 -20.40 0.62
C ILE A 524 -4.02 -20.33 -0.41
N SER A 525 -5.20 -20.80 -0.04
CA SER A 525 -6.43 -20.75 -0.85
C SER A 525 -7.63 -20.94 0.08
N PHE A 526 -8.30 -19.84 0.44
CA PHE A 526 -9.36 -19.86 1.45
C PHE A 526 -10.57 -19.01 1.06
N PRO A 527 -11.78 -19.33 1.57
CA PRO A 527 -12.99 -18.55 1.36
C PRO A 527 -12.85 -17.09 1.80
N TYR A 528 -13.59 -16.19 1.12
CA TYR A 528 -13.84 -14.85 1.63
C TYR A 528 -15.03 -14.86 2.59
N ASN A 529 -14.78 -14.48 3.85
CA ASN A 529 -15.78 -14.54 4.92
C ASN A 529 -16.59 -13.24 5.08
N GLY A 530 -16.01 -12.08 4.77
CA GLY A 530 -16.60 -10.77 5.06
C GLY A 530 -16.80 -10.53 6.56
N GLY A 531 -17.44 -9.40 6.90
CA GLY A 531 -17.75 -9.04 8.29
C GLY A 531 -17.16 -7.70 8.71
N THR A 532 -16.91 -7.54 10.01
CA THR A 532 -16.20 -6.39 10.60
C THR A 532 -14.70 -6.64 10.64
N THR A 533 -13.90 -5.66 11.05
CA THR A 533 -12.44 -5.73 11.12
C THR A 533 -12.01 -5.82 12.59
N ASN A 534 -11.68 -7.00 13.12
CA ASN A 534 -11.25 -7.17 14.52
C ASN A 534 -9.75 -7.45 14.63
N THR A 535 -8.94 -6.41 14.44
CA THR A 535 -7.47 -6.51 14.46
C THR A 535 -6.92 -6.85 15.84
N ALA A 536 -7.63 -6.48 16.91
CA ALA A 536 -7.23 -6.79 18.28
C ALA A 536 -7.20 -8.30 18.55
N GLU A 537 -8.23 -9.01 18.09
CA GLU A 537 -8.29 -10.47 18.25
C GLU A 537 -7.24 -11.17 17.38
N ALA A 538 -6.98 -10.66 16.17
CA ALA A 538 -5.89 -11.18 15.32
C ALA A 538 -4.55 -11.11 16.05
N LEU A 539 -4.18 -9.92 16.55
CA LEU A 539 -2.96 -9.74 17.35
C LEU A 539 -2.91 -10.64 18.59
N ASN A 540 -4.06 -10.87 19.24
CA ASN A 540 -4.16 -11.76 20.40
C ASN A 540 -3.92 -13.24 20.02
N ILE A 541 -4.54 -13.74 18.96
CA ILE A 541 -4.38 -15.13 18.50
C ILE A 541 -2.97 -15.36 17.94
N MET A 542 -2.44 -14.40 17.18
CA MET A 542 -1.06 -14.39 16.73
C MET A 542 -0.09 -14.56 17.92
N THR A 543 -0.27 -13.77 18.98
CA THR A 543 0.61 -13.77 20.15
C THR A 543 0.46 -15.04 20.99
N GLU A 544 -0.78 -15.41 21.35
CA GLU A 544 -1.04 -16.47 22.34
C GLU A 544 -1.07 -17.89 21.74
N ALA A 545 -1.42 -18.01 20.46
CA ALA A 545 -1.59 -19.32 19.80
C ALA A 545 -0.49 -19.61 18.79
N GLN A 546 -0.22 -18.69 17.85
CA GLN A 546 0.75 -18.94 16.77
C GLN A 546 2.19 -18.82 17.28
N PHE A 547 2.55 -17.73 17.97
CA PHE A 547 3.84 -17.55 18.64
C PHE A 547 3.91 -18.29 19.99
N SER A 548 3.45 -19.54 20.00
CA SER A 548 3.55 -20.44 21.14
C SER A 548 4.34 -21.71 20.76
N PRO A 549 4.92 -22.43 21.73
CA PRO A 549 5.57 -23.71 21.46
C PRO A 549 4.65 -24.74 20.78
N GLN A 550 3.34 -24.65 21.02
CA GLN A 550 2.31 -25.47 20.37
C GLN A 550 2.10 -25.06 18.91
N GLY A 551 2.09 -23.76 18.64
CA GLY A 551 2.02 -23.18 17.30
C GLY A 551 3.30 -23.34 16.48
N GLY A 552 4.40 -23.79 17.08
CA GLY A 552 5.65 -24.07 16.40
C GLY A 552 6.74 -23.02 16.59
N ASP A 553 6.52 -22.04 17.46
CA ASP A 553 7.46 -20.97 17.80
C ASP A 553 8.80 -21.51 18.32
N ARG A 554 9.89 -20.93 17.83
CA ARG A 554 11.27 -21.28 18.20
C ARG A 554 11.84 -20.18 19.09
N SER A 555 11.98 -20.46 20.37
CA SER A 555 12.39 -19.53 21.45
C SER A 555 13.73 -18.78 21.32
N GLN A 556 14.49 -18.96 20.23
CA GLN A 556 15.74 -18.24 19.93
C GLN A 556 15.75 -17.63 18.53
N ILE A 557 14.63 -17.72 17.81
CA ILE A 557 14.43 -17.17 16.49
C ILE A 557 13.54 -15.93 16.63
N ARG A 558 13.74 -14.95 15.74
CA ARG A 558 12.98 -13.71 15.75
C ARG A 558 11.53 -13.98 15.33
N ASN A 559 10.58 -13.40 16.05
CA ASN A 559 9.14 -13.49 15.75
C ASN A 559 8.67 -12.24 15.02
N VAL A 560 8.03 -12.42 13.87
CA VAL A 560 7.58 -11.32 13.00
C VAL A 560 6.10 -11.48 12.67
N GLY A 561 5.28 -10.55 13.15
CA GLY A 561 3.85 -10.47 12.79
C GLY A 561 3.63 -9.50 11.64
N ILE A 562 2.92 -9.93 10.59
CA ILE A 562 2.54 -9.08 9.46
C ILE A 562 1.02 -8.94 9.45
N ILE A 563 0.52 -7.70 9.55
CA ILE A 563 -0.92 -7.40 9.53
C ILE A 563 -1.24 -6.70 8.22
N ILE A 564 -2.17 -7.23 7.43
CA ILE A 564 -2.60 -6.64 6.17
C ILE A 564 -4.08 -6.27 6.25
N THR A 565 -4.41 -4.97 6.09
CA THR A 565 -5.79 -4.46 6.23
C THR A 565 -6.05 -3.23 5.36
N ASP A 566 -7.30 -3.02 4.95
CA ASP A 566 -7.78 -1.85 4.20
C ASP A 566 -8.52 -0.82 5.07
N GLY A 567 -8.61 -1.06 6.38
CA GLY A 567 -9.60 -0.41 7.22
C GLY A 567 -9.18 -0.17 8.66
N GLU A 568 -10.07 0.52 9.37
CA GLU A 568 -9.97 0.80 10.79
C GLU A 568 -10.54 -0.40 11.57
N SER A 569 -9.86 -0.86 12.62
CA SER A 569 -10.40 -1.90 13.50
C SER A 569 -11.68 -1.40 14.17
N ASN A 570 -12.63 -2.29 14.38
CA ASN A 570 -13.84 -2.04 15.13
C ASN A 570 -13.55 -1.73 16.63
N ASP A 571 -12.37 -2.10 17.13
CA ASP A 571 -11.87 -1.80 18.47
C ASP A 571 -10.37 -1.41 18.44
N ARG A 572 -10.14 -0.13 18.16
CA ARG A 572 -8.80 0.47 18.06
C ARG A 572 -8.01 0.44 19.35
N VAL A 573 -8.70 0.60 20.48
CA VAL A 573 -8.05 0.66 21.81
C VAL A 573 -7.48 -0.69 22.14
N SER A 574 -8.29 -1.74 22.00
CA SER A 574 -7.82 -3.12 22.19
C SER A 574 -6.75 -3.48 21.16
N THR A 575 -6.85 -2.98 19.93
CA THR A 575 -5.84 -3.21 18.88
C THR A 575 -4.47 -2.65 19.30
N PHE A 576 -4.41 -1.40 19.80
CA PHE A 576 -3.16 -0.84 20.31
C PHE A 576 -2.62 -1.58 21.53
N ALA A 577 -3.49 -1.93 22.48
CA ALA A 577 -3.08 -2.66 23.68
C ALA A 577 -2.47 -4.03 23.31
N LYS A 578 -3.08 -4.75 22.38
CA LYS A 578 -2.59 -6.04 21.89
C LYS A 578 -1.32 -5.92 21.06
N ALA A 579 -1.16 -4.85 20.28
CA ALA A 579 0.11 -4.59 19.59
C ALA A 579 1.25 -4.29 20.58
N VAL A 580 0.99 -3.53 21.64
CA VAL A 580 1.98 -3.31 22.72
C VAL A 580 2.32 -4.61 23.43
N GLU A 581 1.33 -5.43 23.75
CA GLU A 581 1.54 -6.75 24.36
C GLU A 581 2.43 -7.64 23.49
N ALA A 582 2.14 -7.75 22.20
CA ALA A 582 2.95 -8.51 21.24
C ALA A 582 4.41 -7.99 21.20
N ARG A 583 4.61 -6.67 21.07
CA ARG A 583 5.96 -6.07 21.07
C ARG A 583 6.72 -6.30 22.37
N ASN A 584 6.05 -6.23 23.52
CA ASN A 584 6.64 -6.51 24.82
C ASN A 584 7.05 -7.99 24.99
N GLN A 585 6.44 -8.89 24.21
CA GLN A 585 6.85 -10.31 24.13
C GLN A 585 7.98 -10.54 23.12
N GLY A 586 8.50 -9.48 22.48
CA GLY A 586 9.60 -9.56 21.50
C GLY A 586 9.15 -9.89 20.08
N ILE A 587 7.86 -9.68 19.76
CA ILE A 587 7.33 -9.85 18.41
C ILE A 587 7.49 -8.52 17.65
N ASP A 588 8.22 -8.55 16.54
CA ASP A 588 8.32 -7.42 15.62
C ASP A 588 7.09 -7.37 14.71
N LEU A 589 6.40 -6.23 14.65
CA LEU A 589 5.15 -6.05 13.91
C LEU A 589 5.34 -5.16 12.68
N ILE A 590 4.89 -5.64 11.52
CA ILE A 590 4.79 -4.90 10.26
C ILE A 590 3.31 -4.71 9.93
N ALA A 591 2.91 -3.47 9.63
CA ALA A 591 1.54 -3.14 9.25
C ALA A 591 1.47 -2.71 7.78
N VAL A 592 0.73 -3.46 6.96
CA VAL A 592 0.49 -3.18 5.54
C VAL A 592 -0.92 -2.62 5.38
N GLY A 593 -1.01 -1.33 5.08
CA GLY A 593 -2.25 -0.59 4.87
C GLY A 593 -2.61 -0.45 3.40
N ILE A 594 -3.83 -0.77 3.03
CA ILE A 594 -4.33 -0.62 1.66
C ILE A 594 -5.34 0.52 1.59
N ASN A 595 -5.10 1.51 0.74
CA ASN A 595 -6.02 2.63 0.49
C ASN A 595 -6.42 3.43 1.76
N ILE A 596 -5.51 3.52 2.74
CA ILE A 596 -5.77 4.18 4.03
C ILE A 596 -5.64 5.71 3.90
N LYS A 597 -6.79 6.38 3.73
CA LYS A 597 -6.87 7.85 3.58
C LYS A 597 -7.20 8.59 4.87
N SER A 598 -7.78 7.92 5.87
CA SER A 598 -8.16 8.57 7.12
C SER A 598 -6.93 8.76 8.03
N ARG A 599 -6.83 9.92 8.67
CA ARG A 599 -5.80 10.17 9.71
C ARG A 599 -5.88 9.15 10.84
N ALA A 600 -7.07 8.66 11.15
CA ALA A 600 -7.28 7.70 12.22
C ALA A 600 -6.78 6.29 11.82
N GLY A 601 -7.03 5.84 10.59
CA GLY A 601 -6.47 4.58 10.08
C GLY A 601 -4.94 4.62 9.99
N GLN A 602 -4.35 5.75 9.57
CA GLN A 602 -2.89 5.90 9.58
C GLN A 602 -2.29 5.86 10.99
N ARG A 603 -2.97 6.45 11.99
CA ARG A 603 -2.54 6.36 13.41
C ARG A 603 -2.65 4.94 13.95
N GLU A 604 -3.68 4.21 13.52
CA GLU A 604 -3.91 2.84 13.91
C GLU A 604 -2.80 1.91 13.42
N LEU A 605 -2.45 1.98 12.13
CA LEU A 605 -1.34 1.18 11.59
C LEU A 605 0.00 1.51 12.26
N ARG A 606 0.26 2.80 12.53
CA ARG A 606 1.46 3.24 13.26
C ARG A 606 1.53 2.68 14.68
N GLY A 607 0.40 2.66 15.38
CA GLY A 607 0.39 2.08 16.73
C GLY A 607 0.41 0.54 16.75
N ILE A 608 0.14 -0.12 15.62
CA ILE A 608 0.36 -1.57 15.46
C ILE A 608 1.84 -1.88 15.17
N ALA A 609 2.45 -1.19 14.21
CA ALA A 609 3.81 -1.47 13.76
C ALA A 609 4.87 -1.26 14.86
N SER A 610 5.97 -2.00 14.79
CA SER A 610 7.13 -1.78 15.69
C SER A 610 7.93 -0.55 15.31
N ASP A 611 8.62 0.06 16.27
CA ASP A 611 9.41 1.26 16.02
C ASP A 611 10.67 0.96 15.18
N PRO A 612 11.07 1.87 14.27
CA PRO A 612 10.38 3.11 13.93
C PRO A 612 9.20 2.85 12.98
N ASP A 613 8.04 3.41 13.34
CA ASP A 613 6.77 3.21 12.63
C ASP A 613 6.82 3.65 11.16
N ASP A 614 7.65 4.63 10.82
CA ASP A 614 7.85 5.13 9.45
C ASP A 614 8.49 4.12 8.49
N ARG A 615 9.18 3.09 9.00
CA ARG A 615 9.76 1.99 8.21
C ARG A 615 8.96 0.69 8.28
N ASN A 616 8.13 0.53 9.30
CA ASN A 616 7.37 -0.70 9.55
C ASN A 616 5.86 -0.57 9.24
N VAL A 617 5.41 0.63 8.84
CA VAL A 617 4.12 0.85 8.19
C VAL A 617 4.30 1.01 6.68
N MET A 618 3.72 0.10 5.90
CA MET A 618 3.77 0.13 4.45
C MET A 618 2.38 0.42 3.91
N ASN A 619 2.21 1.53 3.17
CA ASN A 619 0.92 1.90 2.60
C ASN A 619 0.92 1.80 1.09
N VAL A 620 -0.12 1.18 0.53
CA VAL A 620 -0.40 1.18 -0.90
C VAL A 620 -1.67 1.94 -1.22
N VAL A 621 -1.74 2.51 -2.42
CA VAL A 621 -2.90 3.32 -2.85
C VAL A 621 -4.11 2.48 -3.26
N ASP A 622 -3.87 1.24 -3.69
CA ASP A 622 -4.86 0.26 -4.14
C ASP A 622 -4.33 -1.18 -3.97
N PHE A 623 -5.20 -2.17 -4.19
CA PHE A 623 -4.87 -3.59 -4.03
C PHE A 623 -3.94 -4.10 -5.12
N GLU A 624 -4.04 -3.59 -6.36
CA GLU A 624 -3.16 -4.00 -7.46
C GLU A 624 -1.68 -3.63 -7.19
N SER A 625 -1.47 -2.52 -6.46
CA SER A 625 -0.14 -2.07 -6.05
C SER A 625 0.50 -2.94 -4.96
N LEU A 626 -0.24 -3.87 -4.31
CA LEU A 626 0.31 -4.74 -3.27
C LEU A 626 1.48 -5.60 -3.77
N LEU A 627 1.37 -6.14 -4.99
CA LEU A 627 2.40 -7.02 -5.56
C LEU A 627 3.75 -6.31 -5.71
N ASN A 628 3.77 -4.98 -5.82
CA ASN A 628 5.00 -4.20 -5.88
C ASN A 628 5.69 -4.04 -4.50
N MET A 629 5.04 -4.49 -3.41
CA MET A 629 5.57 -4.39 -2.05
C MET A 629 6.28 -5.64 -1.56
N THR A 630 6.25 -6.74 -2.32
CA THR A 630 6.86 -8.01 -1.93
C THR A 630 8.31 -7.83 -1.49
N ASP A 631 9.15 -7.17 -2.30
CA ASP A 631 10.56 -6.93 -1.96
C ASP A 631 10.74 -6.10 -0.70
N ALA A 632 9.88 -5.10 -0.46
CA ALA A 632 9.97 -4.26 0.73
C ALA A 632 9.64 -5.04 2.02
N VAL A 633 8.58 -5.86 1.97
CA VAL A 633 8.19 -6.71 3.09
C VAL A 633 9.23 -7.80 3.33
N VAL A 634 9.72 -8.47 2.28
CA VAL A 634 10.80 -9.47 2.38
C VAL A 634 12.05 -8.84 2.98
N THR A 635 12.44 -7.65 2.52
CA THR A 635 13.61 -6.92 3.06
C THR A 635 13.43 -6.61 4.55
N ALA A 636 12.23 -6.18 4.96
CA ALA A 636 11.93 -5.93 6.36
C ALA A 636 12.03 -7.22 7.21
N VAL A 637 11.41 -8.32 6.76
CA VAL A 637 11.46 -9.62 7.44
C VAL A 637 12.89 -10.15 7.52
N CYS A 638 13.65 -10.04 6.43
CA CYS A 638 15.00 -10.55 6.29
C CYS A 638 16.09 -9.62 6.82
N ASN A 639 15.74 -8.48 7.42
CA ASN A 639 16.72 -7.47 7.82
C ASN A 639 17.78 -8.06 8.77
N THR A 640 19.03 -8.07 8.30
CA THR A 640 20.22 -8.59 9.01
C THR A 640 21.05 -7.49 9.67
N VAL A 641 20.68 -6.22 9.47
CA VAL A 641 21.34 -5.09 10.12
C VAL A 641 21.03 -5.17 11.61
N ASN A 642 22.09 -5.06 12.42
CA ASN A 642 21.97 -4.90 13.86
C ASN A 642 22.28 -3.43 14.18
N GLU A 643 21.24 -2.61 14.31
CA GLU A 643 21.36 -1.18 14.59
C GLU A 643 22.04 -0.94 15.96
N CYS A 644 21.88 -1.87 16.89
CA CYS A 644 22.54 -1.86 18.19
C CYS A 644 24.06 -2.05 18.15
N ALA A 645 24.64 -2.53 17.05
CA ALA A 645 26.10 -2.66 16.89
C ALA A 645 26.83 -1.32 17.05
N SER A 646 26.12 -0.21 16.83
CA SER A 646 26.64 1.15 17.00
C SER A 646 26.62 1.67 18.45
N ASN A 647 26.04 0.91 19.39
CA ASN A 647 25.73 1.32 20.77
C ASN A 647 25.00 2.68 20.84
N PRO A 648 23.81 2.79 20.25
CA PRO A 648 23.12 4.08 20.12
C PRO A 648 22.52 4.60 21.43
N CYS A 649 22.30 3.74 22.44
CA CYS A 649 21.70 4.14 23.72
C CYS A 649 22.70 4.87 24.64
N ALA A 650 22.34 6.08 25.05
CA ALA A 650 23.09 6.91 25.97
C ALA A 650 22.87 6.51 27.44
N ASN A 651 23.70 7.08 28.33
CA ASN A 651 23.57 7.00 29.79
C ASN A 651 23.46 5.58 30.38
N GLY A 652 24.02 4.58 29.71
CA GLY A 652 23.97 3.18 30.15
C GLY A 652 22.67 2.46 29.79
N GLY A 653 21.87 3.00 28.86
CA GLY A 653 20.71 2.32 28.29
C GLY A 653 21.09 1.02 27.58
N THR A 654 20.19 0.04 27.64
CA THR A 654 20.36 -1.25 26.94
C THR A 654 19.67 -1.16 25.59
N CYS A 655 20.41 -1.44 24.52
CA CYS A 655 19.86 -1.45 23.16
C CYS A 655 19.24 -2.81 22.86
N GLU A 656 18.01 -2.79 22.36
CA GLU A 656 17.28 -3.96 21.87
C GLU A 656 17.10 -3.78 20.36
N ASP A 657 17.58 -4.76 19.60
CA ASP A 657 17.57 -4.75 18.13
C ASP A 657 16.22 -5.24 17.60
N HIS A 658 15.64 -4.53 16.65
CA HIS A 658 14.30 -4.76 16.10
C HIS A 658 14.30 -4.71 14.57
N ILE A 659 13.19 -5.11 13.94
CA ILE A 659 13.03 -4.96 12.50
C ILE A 659 13.11 -3.50 12.07
N ASN A 660 14.05 -3.23 11.16
CA ASN A 660 14.33 -1.89 10.63
C ASN A 660 14.56 -0.87 11.75
N GLY A 661 15.14 -1.24 12.90
CA GLY A 661 15.13 -0.35 14.06
C GLY A 661 15.81 -0.88 15.30
N PHE A 662 15.83 -0.04 16.34
CA PHE A 662 16.23 -0.45 17.68
C PHE A 662 15.45 0.36 18.71
N THR A 663 15.36 -0.17 19.92
CA THR A 663 14.74 0.49 21.07
C THR A 663 15.76 0.58 22.20
N CYS A 664 15.81 1.72 22.89
CA CYS A 664 16.64 1.86 24.08
C CYS A 664 15.82 1.69 25.35
N ARG A 665 16.18 0.68 26.15
CA ARG A 665 15.66 0.53 27.51
C ARG A 665 16.47 1.39 28.47
N CYS A 666 15.83 2.44 29.02
CA CYS A 666 16.51 3.43 29.82
C CYS A 666 16.68 3.00 31.28
N PRO A 667 17.85 3.28 31.91
CA PRO A 667 18.03 3.10 33.35
C PRO A 667 17.20 4.13 34.13
N ASN A 668 16.89 3.81 35.39
CA ASN A 668 16.18 4.73 36.28
C ASN A 668 16.82 6.12 36.31
N GLY A 669 15.99 7.16 36.21
CA GLY A 669 16.44 8.56 36.16
C GLY A 669 16.80 9.06 34.76
N TYR A 670 16.64 8.25 33.70
CA TYR A 670 16.84 8.67 32.31
C TYR A 670 15.64 8.30 31.43
N THR A 671 15.41 9.09 30.39
CA THR A 671 14.31 8.93 29.42
C THR A 671 14.72 9.42 28.02
N GLY A 672 13.83 9.32 27.04
CA GLY A 672 14.09 9.64 25.63
C GLY A 672 14.39 8.40 24.77
N PRO A 673 14.25 8.49 23.43
CA PRO A 673 14.42 7.36 22.51
C PRO A 673 15.84 6.78 22.51
N LEU A 674 16.84 7.55 22.94
CA LEU A 674 18.22 7.11 23.13
C LEU A 674 18.64 7.15 24.60
N CYS A 675 17.72 7.29 25.54
CA CYS A 675 18.02 7.51 26.97
C CYS A 675 18.90 8.74 27.22
N GLU A 676 18.82 9.74 26.35
CA GLU A 676 19.67 10.92 26.36
C GLU A 676 19.26 11.95 27.41
N ARG A 677 18.04 11.85 27.96
CA ARG A 677 17.43 12.83 28.87
C ARG A 677 17.51 12.36 30.32
N SER A 678 17.67 13.28 31.27
CA SER A 678 17.87 12.99 32.70
C SER A 678 16.72 13.56 33.56
N CYS A 679 16.00 12.70 34.28
CA CYS A 679 14.90 13.03 35.20
C CYS A 679 15.38 13.26 36.67
N ASN A 680 16.35 14.17 36.90
CA ASN A 680 16.96 14.39 38.24
C ASN A 680 16.69 15.79 38.86
N GLY A 681 15.68 16.52 38.36
CA GLY A 681 15.35 17.89 38.79
C GLY A 681 14.66 17.97 40.16
N GLN A 682 14.73 19.15 40.81
CA GLN A 682 13.86 19.47 41.93
C GLN A 682 12.47 19.83 41.39
N ALA A 683 11.40 19.33 41.98
CA ALA A 683 10.02 19.65 41.61
C ALA A 683 9.09 19.70 42.82
N ASP A 684 8.10 20.59 42.80
CA ASP A 684 7.01 20.62 43.78
C ASP A 684 5.71 20.24 43.07
N ILE A 685 5.19 19.04 43.36
CA ILE A 685 4.09 18.43 42.60
C ILE A 685 2.84 18.33 43.48
N VAL A 686 1.72 18.84 42.99
CA VAL A 686 0.40 18.69 43.60
C VAL A 686 -0.50 17.89 42.67
N PHE A 687 -0.93 16.70 43.11
CA PHE A 687 -1.96 15.94 42.42
C PHE A 687 -3.34 16.48 42.82
N VAL A 688 -4.12 16.89 41.81
CA VAL A 688 -5.49 17.41 41.95
C VAL A 688 -6.44 16.35 41.43
N ILE A 689 -6.97 15.53 42.35
CA ILE A 689 -7.65 14.27 42.07
C ILE A 689 -9.16 14.46 42.13
N ASP A 690 -9.86 14.18 41.03
CA ASP A 690 -11.32 14.15 41.03
C ASP A 690 -11.85 12.96 41.85
N SER A 691 -12.78 13.25 42.76
CA SER A 691 -13.50 12.28 43.60
C SER A 691 -15.02 12.39 43.41
N SER A 692 -15.45 12.95 42.28
CA SER A 692 -16.84 13.13 41.85
C SER A 692 -17.56 11.80 41.64
N GLY A 693 -18.89 11.87 41.59
CA GLY A 693 -19.77 10.71 41.47
C GLY A 693 -19.66 9.94 40.16
N SER A 694 -19.11 10.56 39.09
CA SER A 694 -18.92 9.94 37.76
C SER A 694 -17.86 8.84 37.79
N ILE A 695 -16.82 9.02 38.61
CA ILE A 695 -15.68 8.10 38.72
C ILE A 695 -16.12 6.77 39.36
N ARG A 696 -16.95 6.82 40.42
CA ARG A 696 -17.34 5.65 41.24
C ARG A 696 -16.15 5.05 42.02
N GLU A 697 -16.46 4.39 43.12
CA GLU A 697 -15.48 3.94 44.13
C GLU A 697 -14.40 2.99 43.57
N HIS A 698 -14.80 1.94 42.85
CA HIS A 698 -13.85 0.99 42.26
C HIS A 698 -12.89 1.58 41.21
N ARG A 699 -13.25 2.70 40.55
CA ARG A 699 -12.35 3.37 39.60
C ARG A 699 -11.47 4.40 40.30
N TYR A 700 -11.94 4.95 41.41
CA TYR A 700 -11.15 5.86 42.25
C TYR A 700 -9.91 5.18 42.80
N ASP A 701 -10.00 3.90 43.19
CA ASP A 701 -8.82 3.10 43.60
C ASP A 701 -7.76 3.03 42.48
N MET A 702 -8.20 2.89 41.22
CA MET A 702 -7.31 2.87 40.06
C MET A 702 -6.61 4.22 39.83
N VAL A 703 -7.29 5.33 40.13
CA VAL A 703 -6.69 6.68 40.08
C VAL A 703 -5.62 6.83 41.15
N LEU A 704 -5.87 6.35 42.37
CA LEU A 704 -4.87 6.37 43.45
C LEU A 704 -3.66 5.47 43.13
N ASP A 705 -3.88 4.29 42.55
CA ASP A 705 -2.81 3.40 42.09
C ASP A 705 -1.98 4.03 40.96
N TYR A 706 -2.63 4.75 40.05
CA TYR A 706 -1.93 5.51 39.01
C TYR A 706 -1.06 6.64 39.57
N VAL A 707 -1.59 7.44 40.52
CA VAL A 707 -0.80 8.48 41.20
C VAL A 707 0.41 7.87 41.93
N LYS A 708 0.23 6.73 42.61
CA LYS A 708 1.33 5.98 43.22
C LYS A 708 2.38 5.52 42.20
N THR A 709 1.96 5.11 41.00
CA THR A 709 2.89 4.72 39.92
C THR A 709 3.76 5.90 39.46
N ILE A 710 3.18 7.10 39.34
CA ILE A 710 3.93 8.33 39.04
C ILE A 710 4.92 8.64 40.18
N VAL A 711 4.44 8.63 41.43
CA VAL A 711 5.29 8.90 42.62
C VAL A 711 6.44 7.89 42.75
N ASP A 712 6.19 6.62 42.43
CA ASP A 712 7.23 5.59 42.47
C ASP A 712 8.32 5.80 41.40
N SER A 713 7.96 6.43 40.29
CA SER A 713 8.88 6.78 39.20
C SER A 713 9.78 7.99 39.50
N MET A 714 9.61 8.64 40.66
CA MET A 714 10.31 9.88 41.05
C MET A 714 11.15 9.73 42.32
N GLU A 715 12.14 10.63 42.52
CA GLU A 715 12.94 10.71 43.76
C GLU A 715 12.27 11.67 44.77
N VAL A 716 11.43 11.14 45.66
CA VAL A 716 10.77 11.92 46.72
C VAL A 716 11.70 12.12 47.91
N ALA A 717 12.12 13.35 48.14
CA ALA A 717 12.92 13.78 49.30
C ALA A 717 12.76 15.30 49.53
N PRO A 718 13.08 15.82 50.72
CA PRO A 718 12.84 17.24 51.05
C PRO A 718 13.60 18.24 50.16
N ASP A 719 14.73 17.82 49.59
CA ASP A 719 15.59 18.58 48.67
C ASP A 719 15.48 18.11 47.20
N ARG A 720 14.58 17.18 46.90
CA ARG A 720 14.32 16.63 45.56
C ARG A 720 12.88 16.92 45.13
N THR A 721 12.02 15.90 44.99
CA THR A 721 10.60 16.08 44.69
C THR A 721 9.78 16.13 45.97
N ARG A 722 8.90 17.14 46.11
CA ARG A 722 7.88 17.19 47.16
C ARG A 722 6.51 16.91 46.55
N VAL A 723 5.67 16.18 47.27
CA VAL A 723 4.35 15.74 46.79
C VAL A 723 3.27 16.21 47.74
N GLY A 724 2.23 16.84 47.19
CA GLY A 724 0.99 17.19 47.88
C GLY A 724 -0.22 16.63 47.15
N VAL A 725 -1.34 16.46 47.85
CA VAL A 725 -2.58 15.94 47.25
C VAL A 725 -3.78 16.77 47.66
N VAL A 726 -4.57 17.18 46.65
CA VAL A 726 -5.89 17.79 46.78
C VAL A 726 -6.90 16.86 46.12
N THR A 727 -8.01 16.56 46.79
CA THR A 727 -9.14 15.85 46.19
C THR A 727 -10.31 16.80 46.02
N TYR A 728 -11.10 16.68 44.97
CA TYR A 728 -12.26 17.56 44.77
C TYR A 728 -13.52 16.81 44.36
N GLY A 729 -14.66 17.44 44.64
CA GLY A 729 -16.00 17.00 44.25
C GLY A 729 -16.88 18.24 44.19
N ASP A 730 -17.82 18.39 45.13
CA ASP A 730 -18.51 19.68 45.31
C ASP A 730 -17.58 20.81 45.76
N ASN A 731 -16.59 20.48 46.59
CA ASN A 731 -15.55 21.38 47.10
C ASN A 731 -14.19 20.69 47.05
N ALA A 732 -13.12 21.47 46.98
CA ALA A 732 -11.75 20.98 47.06
C ALA A 732 -11.30 20.79 48.52
N ASN A 733 -10.62 19.68 48.79
CA ASN A 733 -10.12 19.30 50.11
C ASN A 733 -8.64 18.92 50.03
N VAL A 734 -7.80 19.63 50.78
CA VAL A 734 -6.39 19.28 50.97
C VAL A 734 -6.29 17.98 51.79
N ARG A 735 -5.61 16.97 51.26
CA ARG A 735 -5.34 15.72 51.98
C ARG A 735 -4.04 15.80 52.75
N PHE A 736 -2.98 16.30 52.11
CA PHE A 736 -1.72 16.65 52.77
C PHE A 736 -0.92 17.64 51.91
N ASN A 737 -0.17 18.52 52.57
CA ASN A 737 0.68 19.56 51.97
C ASN A 737 2.04 19.01 51.49
N LEU A 738 2.75 19.76 50.66
CA LEU A 738 4.07 19.41 50.09
C LEU A 738 5.14 19.10 51.15
N ASN A 739 5.08 19.74 52.32
CA ASN A 739 6.04 19.54 53.42
C ASN A 739 5.58 18.51 54.49
N THR A 740 4.51 17.75 54.24
CA THR A 740 3.94 16.84 55.25
C THR A 740 4.77 15.58 55.42
N TYR A 741 5.15 14.94 54.32
CA TYR A 741 5.83 13.65 54.30
C TYR A 741 7.19 13.78 53.61
N PRO A 742 8.31 13.47 54.29
CA PRO A 742 9.65 13.72 53.76
C PRO A 742 10.17 12.59 52.86
N ASP A 743 9.57 11.40 52.88
CA ASP A 743 10.04 10.25 52.10
C ASP A 743 8.91 9.59 51.29
N LYS A 744 9.32 8.88 50.24
CA LYS A 744 8.42 8.20 49.30
C LYS A 744 7.45 7.25 50.01
N GLN A 745 7.93 6.47 50.97
CA GLN A 745 7.11 5.43 51.59
C GLN A 745 5.95 6.02 52.38
N ASP A 746 6.20 7.10 53.12
CA ASP A 746 5.17 7.84 53.85
C ASP A 746 4.16 8.51 52.90
N VAL A 747 4.61 9.05 51.77
CA VAL A 747 3.70 9.59 50.72
C VAL A 747 2.80 8.49 50.17
N MET A 748 3.36 7.33 49.83
CA MET A 748 2.59 6.18 49.30
C MET A 748 1.54 5.71 50.31
N GLN A 749 1.91 5.60 51.59
CA GLN A 749 0.99 5.22 52.66
C GLN A 749 -0.10 6.29 52.91
N ALA A 750 0.23 7.57 52.75
CA ALA A 750 -0.75 8.65 52.86
C ALA A 750 -1.76 8.64 51.71
N ILE A 751 -1.33 8.29 50.49
CA ILE A 751 -2.22 8.14 49.32
C ILE A 751 -3.19 6.97 49.53
N ASP A 752 -2.72 5.83 50.06
CA ASP A 752 -3.58 4.68 50.40
C ASP A 752 -4.68 5.02 51.42
N GLY A 753 -4.48 6.05 52.24
CA GLY A 753 -5.44 6.51 53.24
C GLY A 753 -6.53 7.46 52.71
N ILE A 754 -6.50 7.85 51.44
CA ILE A 754 -7.44 8.84 50.87
C ILE A 754 -8.79 8.19 50.57
N THR A 755 -9.86 8.71 51.17
CA THR A 755 -11.22 8.17 51.01
C THR A 755 -12.02 8.86 49.90
N TYR A 756 -12.72 8.05 49.10
CA TYR A 756 -13.65 8.50 48.06
C TYR A 756 -14.84 9.25 48.68
N SER A 757 -15.10 10.47 48.22
CA SER A 757 -16.00 11.41 48.90
C SER A 757 -17.35 11.63 48.20
N ARG A 758 -17.48 11.28 46.90
CA ARG A 758 -18.68 11.43 46.03
C ARG A 758 -19.20 12.88 45.94
N GLY A 759 -19.62 13.32 44.77
CA GLY A 759 -20.17 14.67 44.60
C GLY A 759 -20.28 15.10 43.14
N ARG A 760 -20.47 16.40 42.92
CA ARG A 760 -20.34 17.03 41.60
C ARG A 760 -18.86 17.24 41.23
N THR A 761 -18.58 17.89 40.11
CA THR A 761 -17.22 18.15 39.59
C THR A 761 -16.97 19.65 39.59
N ASN A 762 -16.13 20.14 40.51
CA ASN A 762 -15.79 21.56 40.69
C ASN A 762 -14.28 21.80 40.48
N THR A 763 -13.83 21.70 39.23
CA THR A 763 -12.41 21.81 38.87
C THR A 763 -11.84 23.19 39.17
N ALA A 764 -12.64 24.25 39.04
CA ALA A 764 -12.26 25.61 39.38
C ALA A 764 -11.85 25.75 40.87
N ASP A 765 -12.63 25.20 41.80
CA ASP A 765 -12.29 25.27 43.23
C ASP A 765 -11.03 24.45 43.56
N ALA A 766 -10.81 23.34 42.85
CA ALA A 766 -9.63 22.48 43.00
C ALA A 766 -8.34 23.21 42.60
N LEU A 767 -8.34 23.87 41.43
CA LEU A 767 -7.23 24.69 40.96
C LEU A 767 -6.97 25.88 41.88
N ARG A 768 -8.04 26.54 42.36
CA ARG A 768 -7.94 27.63 43.33
C ARG A 768 -7.28 27.19 44.63
N VAL A 769 -7.70 26.05 45.19
CA VAL A 769 -7.10 25.50 46.42
C VAL A 769 -5.64 25.07 46.19
N ALA A 770 -5.32 24.45 45.06
CA ALA A 770 -3.93 24.13 44.71
C ALA A 770 -3.06 25.41 44.70
N ARG A 771 -3.47 26.43 43.95
CA ARG A 771 -2.73 27.71 43.82
C ARG A 771 -2.63 28.49 45.13
N THR A 772 -3.74 28.65 45.85
CA THR A 772 -3.82 29.57 46.99
C THR A 772 -3.47 28.94 48.34
N GLN A 773 -3.41 27.62 48.43
CA GLN A 773 -3.11 26.92 49.68
C GLN A 773 -1.92 25.98 49.52
N MET A 774 -1.89 25.14 48.49
CA MET A 774 -0.82 24.13 48.37
C MET A 774 0.51 24.76 47.95
N PHE A 775 0.50 25.56 46.90
CA PHE A 775 1.66 26.29 46.39
C PHE A 775 1.90 27.57 47.20
N THR A 776 2.24 27.38 48.48
CA THR A 776 2.65 28.46 49.38
C THR A 776 3.85 28.02 50.21
N GLN A 777 4.78 28.94 50.48
CA GLN A 777 5.97 28.64 51.30
C GLN A 777 5.62 28.02 52.67
N ALA A 778 4.49 28.43 53.27
CA ALA A 778 4.02 27.87 54.54
C ALA A 778 3.68 26.38 54.45
N ASN A 779 3.23 25.93 53.27
CA ASN A 779 2.81 24.55 53.00
C ASN A 779 3.81 23.75 52.16
N GLY A 780 5.04 24.27 52.00
CA GLY A 780 6.18 23.51 51.49
C GLY A 780 6.61 23.81 50.05
N ASP A 781 6.00 24.78 49.38
CA ASP A 781 6.45 25.28 48.07
C ASP A 781 7.80 26.03 48.17
N ARG A 782 8.71 25.74 47.24
CA ARG A 782 10.05 26.33 47.14
C ARG A 782 10.08 27.33 45.99
N PHE A 783 10.52 28.56 46.31
CA PHE A 783 10.46 29.69 45.38
C PHE A 783 11.33 29.55 44.11
N ASP A 784 12.31 28.65 44.13
CA ASP A 784 13.30 28.40 43.06
C ASP A 784 13.11 27.04 42.39
N VAL A 785 11.95 26.39 42.59
CA VAL A 785 11.63 25.07 42.07
C VAL A 785 10.33 25.13 41.26
N GLN A 786 10.29 24.36 40.17
CA GLN A 786 9.11 24.32 39.31
C GLN A 786 7.92 23.66 40.02
N ASN A 787 6.78 24.35 39.96
CA ASN A 787 5.51 23.89 40.51
C ASN A 787 4.70 23.17 39.43
N TYR A 788 4.25 21.94 39.71
CA TYR A 788 3.42 21.14 38.81
C TYR A 788 2.08 20.79 39.46
N ALA A 789 0.98 21.16 38.81
CA ALA A 789 -0.36 20.70 39.18
C ALA A 789 -0.82 19.62 38.18
N VAL A 790 -0.90 18.37 38.62
CA VAL A 790 -1.40 17.26 37.79
C VAL A 790 -2.88 17.05 38.10
N VAL A 791 -3.76 17.45 37.18
CA VAL A 791 -5.22 17.37 37.33
C VAL A 791 -5.71 16.05 36.75
N LEU A 792 -6.33 15.20 37.57
CA LEU A 792 -6.90 13.91 37.16
C LEU A 792 -8.43 14.01 37.17
N THR A 793 -9.07 13.91 36.00
CA THR A 793 -10.53 14.09 35.85
C THR A 793 -11.15 13.12 34.83
N ASP A 794 -12.42 12.73 35.04
CA ASP A 794 -13.20 11.87 34.12
C ASP A 794 -14.32 12.62 33.38
N GLY A 795 -14.36 13.94 33.53
CA GLY A 795 -15.38 14.78 32.92
C GLY A 795 -15.08 16.28 32.96
N GLU A 796 -15.95 17.03 32.32
CA GLU A 796 -16.02 18.49 32.40
C GLU A 796 -16.62 18.94 33.76
N SER A 797 -16.21 20.11 34.23
CA SER A 797 -16.76 20.70 35.45
C SER A 797 -18.24 20.97 35.26
N ASN A 798 -19.05 20.54 36.22
CA ASN A 798 -20.48 20.81 36.26
C ASN A 798 -20.84 21.74 37.42
N VAL A 799 -19.82 22.28 38.11
CA VAL A 799 -19.92 23.34 39.09
C VAL A 799 -19.05 24.51 38.63
N ASN A 800 -19.72 25.58 38.18
CA ASN A 800 -19.09 26.80 37.67
C ASN A 800 -18.07 26.56 36.53
N PRO A 801 -18.42 25.84 35.45
CA PRO A 801 -17.52 25.56 34.32
C PRO A 801 -16.90 26.82 33.71
N GLU A 802 -17.59 27.95 33.78
CA GLU A 802 -17.11 29.25 33.30
C GLU A 802 -15.88 29.78 34.07
N ASN A 803 -15.62 29.26 35.27
CA ASN A 803 -14.51 29.68 36.13
C ASN A 803 -13.32 28.72 36.11
N THR A 804 -13.44 27.52 35.53
CA THR A 804 -12.34 26.54 35.48
C THR A 804 -11.13 27.07 34.72
N ILE A 805 -11.35 27.57 33.50
CA ILE A 805 -10.28 28.11 32.64
C ILE A 805 -9.66 29.38 33.27
N PRO A 806 -10.44 30.38 33.75
CA PRO A 806 -9.88 31.51 34.48
C PRO A 806 -8.98 31.15 35.65
N GLU A 807 -9.33 30.13 36.44
CA GLU A 807 -8.51 29.72 37.58
C GLU A 807 -7.25 28.97 37.14
N ALA A 808 -7.32 28.12 36.11
CA ALA A 808 -6.15 27.49 35.50
C ALA A 808 -5.17 28.54 34.94
N ILE A 809 -5.68 29.62 34.35
CA ILE A 809 -4.87 30.76 33.92
C ILE A 809 -4.15 31.42 35.11
N GLN A 810 -4.84 31.63 36.22
CA GLN A 810 -4.20 32.19 37.42
C GLN A 810 -3.11 31.26 37.95
N CYS A 811 -3.29 29.93 37.88
CA CYS A 811 -2.24 28.97 38.23
C CYS A 811 -0.98 29.21 37.37
N ARG A 812 -1.14 29.29 36.04
CA ARG A 812 -0.03 29.53 35.12
C ARG A 812 0.65 30.88 35.33
N ILE A 813 -0.11 31.94 35.61
CA ILE A 813 0.43 33.27 35.95
C ILE A 813 1.27 33.23 37.23
N ASP A 814 0.84 32.44 38.22
CA ASP A 814 1.55 32.24 39.48
C ASP A 814 2.73 31.25 39.35
N GLY A 815 3.08 30.85 38.12
CA GLY A 815 4.23 29.97 37.82
C GLY A 815 3.96 28.48 38.03
N ILE A 816 2.69 28.09 38.16
CA ILE A 816 2.28 26.69 38.32
C ILE A 816 2.00 26.10 36.93
N HIS A 817 2.76 25.08 36.57
CA HIS A 817 2.58 24.32 35.35
C HIS A 817 1.47 23.28 35.54
N VAL A 818 0.36 23.44 34.82
CA VAL A 818 -0.80 22.56 34.93
C VAL A 818 -0.77 21.49 33.83
N MET A 819 -0.90 20.22 34.22
CA MET A 819 -1.05 19.07 33.33
C MET A 819 -2.43 18.45 33.53
N ALA A 820 -3.07 17.99 32.47
CA ALA A 820 -4.37 17.33 32.52
C ALA A 820 -4.24 15.86 32.16
N VAL A 821 -4.59 14.97 33.09
CA VAL A 821 -4.76 13.53 32.87
C VAL A 821 -6.26 13.24 32.86
N THR A 822 -6.77 12.77 31.73
CA THR A 822 -8.21 12.64 31.52
C THR A 822 -8.62 11.23 31.10
N VAL A 823 -9.79 10.80 31.56
CA VAL A 823 -10.43 9.55 31.15
C VAL A 823 -11.71 9.85 30.37
N ILE A 824 -11.59 10.49 29.20
CA ILE A 824 -12.74 10.94 28.39
C ILE A 824 -12.49 10.59 26.91
N PRO A 825 -13.44 9.96 26.21
CA PRO A 825 -13.25 9.56 24.81
C PRO A 825 -12.91 10.67 23.81
N GLN A 826 -13.08 11.93 24.20
CA GLN A 826 -12.82 13.12 23.38
C GLN A 826 -12.14 14.27 24.17
N ALA A 827 -11.30 13.97 25.16
CA ALA A 827 -10.68 15.03 25.98
C ALA A 827 -9.85 16.03 25.16
N THR A 828 -9.16 15.59 24.12
CA THR A 828 -8.40 16.47 23.19
C THR A 828 -9.30 17.36 22.33
N SER A 829 -10.62 17.20 22.41
CA SER A 829 -11.62 18.05 21.77
C SER A 829 -12.38 18.91 22.80
N SER A 830 -12.18 18.67 24.11
CA SER A 830 -12.78 19.47 25.18
C SER A 830 -11.99 20.76 25.40
N LEU A 831 -12.69 21.89 25.25
CA LEU A 831 -12.13 23.23 25.49
C LEU A 831 -11.80 23.46 26.96
N GLU A 832 -12.54 22.83 27.86
CA GLU A 832 -12.24 22.93 29.29
C GLU A 832 -10.92 22.23 29.61
N ILE A 833 -10.69 21.02 29.09
CA ILE A 833 -9.43 20.29 29.28
C ILE A 833 -8.24 21.03 28.66
N LYS A 834 -8.39 21.53 27.42
CA LYS A 834 -7.37 22.39 26.80
C LYS A 834 -7.09 23.67 27.57
N GLY A 835 -8.14 24.29 28.10
CA GLY A 835 -8.00 25.52 28.89
C GLY A 835 -7.35 25.30 30.26
N ILE A 836 -7.43 24.09 30.82
CA ILE A 836 -6.79 23.70 32.08
C ILE A 836 -5.27 23.50 31.90
N ALA A 837 -4.86 22.71 30.90
CA ALA A 837 -3.47 22.37 30.70
C ALA A 837 -2.63 23.59 30.28
N SER A 838 -1.33 23.50 30.50
CA SER A 838 -0.35 24.47 29.98
C SER A 838 -0.04 24.15 28.52
N ASP A 839 0.25 25.16 27.71
CA ASP A 839 0.65 24.95 26.31
C ASP A 839 2.10 24.38 26.25
N PRO A 840 2.44 23.55 25.23
CA PRO A 840 1.57 23.02 24.19
C PRO A 840 0.70 21.83 24.67
N ASP A 841 -0.52 21.73 24.14
CA ASP A 841 -1.46 20.61 24.41
C ASP A 841 -0.80 19.24 24.25
N SER A 842 0.06 19.07 23.23
CA SER A 842 0.73 17.81 22.89
C SER A 842 1.68 17.29 23.97
N ALA A 843 2.09 18.14 24.90
CA ALA A 843 2.99 17.78 26.00
C ALA A 843 2.29 17.73 27.37
N ASN A 844 1.07 18.26 27.49
CA ASN A 844 0.45 18.54 28.79
C ASN A 844 -0.97 17.99 28.95
N ILE A 845 -1.53 17.39 27.89
CA ILE A 845 -2.83 16.69 27.92
C ILE A 845 -2.60 15.21 27.64
N PHE A 846 -2.88 14.39 28.64
CA PHE A 846 -2.72 12.94 28.59
C PHE A 846 -4.10 12.30 28.73
N ASN A 847 -4.60 11.73 27.64
CA ASN A 847 -5.94 11.17 27.62
C ASN A 847 -5.92 9.65 27.43
N VAL A 848 -6.70 8.96 28.25
CA VAL A 848 -7.01 7.54 28.09
C VAL A 848 -8.52 7.34 27.93
N GLN A 849 -8.92 6.23 27.34
CA GLN A 849 -10.33 5.95 27.08
C GLN A 849 -11.01 5.34 28.32
N ASN A 850 -10.28 4.54 29.10
CA ASN A 850 -10.76 3.93 30.34
C ASN A 850 -9.75 4.06 31.48
N PHE A 851 -10.23 3.89 32.72
CA PHE A 851 -9.36 3.95 33.91
C PHE A 851 -8.32 2.83 33.95
N GLN A 852 -8.59 1.69 33.29
CA GLN A 852 -7.66 0.56 33.16
C GLN A 852 -6.40 0.94 32.39
N ASP A 853 -6.48 1.94 31.51
CA ASP A 853 -5.41 2.33 30.61
C ASP A 853 -4.49 3.38 31.25
N LEU A 854 -4.86 3.94 32.42
CA LEU A 854 -4.05 4.94 33.12
C LEU A 854 -2.58 4.53 33.27
N PRO A 855 -2.22 3.27 33.62
CA PRO A 855 -0.82 2.86 33.68
C PRO A 855 -0.05 3.04 32.37
N SER A 856 -0.68 3.05 31.19
CA SER A 856 0.01 3.20 29.90
C SER A 856 0.62 4.60 29.69
N ILE A 857 0.09 5.62 30.37
CA ILE A 857 0.52 7.02 30.18
C ILE A 857 1.42 7.55 31.30
N HIS A 858 1.81 6.73 32.28
CA HIS A 858 2.64 7.19 33.40
C HIS A 858 4.01 7.74 32.97
N MET A 859 4.71 7.06 32.04
CA MET A 859 6.01 7.51 31.54
C MET A 859 5.92 8.81 30.72
N PRO A 860 4.94 8.97 29.79
CA PRO A 860 4.70 10.27 29.15
C PRO A 860 4.47 11.42 30.16
N VAL A 861 3.65 11.20 31.19
CA VAL A 861 3.38 12.20 32.23
C VAL A 861 4.63 12.54 33.03
N VAL A 862 5.42 11.54 33.43
CA VAL A 862 6.71 11.73 34.10
C VAL A 862 7.70 12.47 33.19
N GLY A 863 7.80 12.08 31.92
CA GLY A 863 8.68 12.70 30.93
C GLY A 863 8.39 14.19 30.71
N ALA A 864 7.13 14.59 30.66
CA ALA A 864 6.76 16.00 30.57
C ALA A 864 7.15 16.84 31.79
N MET A 865 7.39 16.21 32.95
CA MET A 865 7.91 16.88 34.15
C MET A 865 9.45 16.89 34.21
N CYS A 866 10.13 16.19 33.28
CA CYS A 866 11.58 15.99 33.33
C CYS A 866 12.40 16.92 32.43
N ASP A 867 11.78 17.65 31.49
CA ASP A 867 12.45 18.50 30.50
C ASP A 867 12.03 19.98 30.66
N ASP A 868 12.58 20.75 31.61
CA ASP A 868 12.48 22.21 31.53
C ASP A 868 13.79 22.78 30.94
N ILE A 869 13.81 22.94 29.61
CA ILE A 869 14.84 23.75 28.93
C ILE A 869 14.46 25.19 29.21
N ASN A 870 15.33 25.99 29.83
CA ASN A 870 15.05 27.41 29.98
C ASN A 870 15.17 28.13 28.62
N GLU A 871 14.07 28.26 27.86
CA GLU A 871 14.06 28.97 26.57
C GLU A 871 14.41 30.46 26.76
N CYS A 872 14.14 31.03 27.94
CA CYS A 872 14.56 32.37 28.30
C CYS A 872 16.08 32.54 28.42
N ALA A 873 16.86 31.46 28.53
CA ALA A 873 18.32 31.52 28.64
C ALA A 873 18.96 32.10 27.38
N SER A 874 18.29 31.97 26.23
CA SER A 874 18.71 32.58 24.97
C SER A 874 18.48 34.10 24.92
N ASN A 875 17.84 34.68 25.94
CA ASN A 875 17.37 36.07 25.98
C ASN A 875 16.60 36.48 24.70
N PRO A 876 15.54 35.76 24.33
CA PRO A 876 14.87 35.97 23.06
C PRO A 876 14.08 37.29 23.02
N CYS A 877 13.66 37.81 24.18
CA CYS A 877 12.90 39.05 24.30
C CYS A 877 13.76 40.31 24.13
N GLN A 878 13.36 41.17 23.21
CA GLN A 878 14.05 42.41 22.86
C GLN A 878 13.53 43.62 23.64
N ASN A 879 14.20 44.77 23.52
CA ASN A 879 13.74 46.06 24.06
C ASN A 879 13.45 46.08 25.57
N ASN A 880 14.27 45.36 26.35
CA ASN A 880 14.10 45.15 27.81
C ASN A 880 12.77 44.50 28.20
N ALA A 881 12.14 43.75 27.29
CA ALA A 881 10.97 42.95 27.62
C ALA A 881 11.34 41.84 28.61
N ARG A 882 10.43 41.54 29.53
CA ARG A 882 10.61 40.45 30.49
C ARG A 882 10.26 39.13 29.80
N CYS A 883 11.22 38.21 29.76
CA CYS A 883 11.01 36.84 29.30
C CYS A 883 10.35 36.02 30.42
N LEU A 884 9.33 35.26 30.06
CA LEU A 884 8.71 34.24 30.90
C LEU A 884 8.93 32.88 30.23
N ASP A 885 9.56 31.98 30.97
CA ASP A 885 9.96 30.63 30.58
C ASP A 885 8.76 29.68 30.59
N GLY A 886 8.76 28.63 29.75
CA GLY A 886 7.70 27.63 29.73
C GLY A 886 8.05 26.41 28.87
N LEU A 887 7.49 25.23 29.18
CA LEU A 887 7.90 23.97 28.52
C LEU A 887 7.78 24.01 26.98
N GLY A 888 8.91 24.16 26.28
CA GLY A 888 9.01 24.17 24.83
C GLY A 888 8.73 25.52 24.16
N GLN A 889 8.52 26.61 24.92
CA GLN A 889 8.21 27.94 24.40
C GLN A 889 8.42 29.07 25.44
N TYR A 890 8.69 30.29 24.98
CA TYR A 890 8.80 31.47 25.86
C TYR A 890 7.77 32.54 25.50
N MET A 891 7.44 33.41 26.45
CA MET A 891 6.60 34.59 26.23
C MET A 891 7.33 35.87 26.60
N CYS A 892 7.24 36.89 25.75
CA CYS A 892 7.84 38.20 26.00
C CYS A 892 6.81 39.23 26.47
N MET A 893 6.96 39.72 27.69
CA MET A 893 6.19 40.86 28.18
C MET A 893 6.77 42.17 27.65
N CYS A 894 6.18 42.70 26.58
CA CYS A 894 6.65 43.92 25.94
C CYS A 894 6.40 45.17 26.79
N GLY A 895 7.35 46.11 26.76
CA GLY A 895 7.14 47.47 27.28
C GLY A 895 6.09 48.22 26.46
N ASP A 896 5.55 49.31 27.01
CA ASP A 896 4.37 49.98 26.46
C ASP A 896 4.49 50.33 24.96
N GLU A 897 5.66 50.69 24.43
CA GLU A 897 5.78 51.09 23.01
C GLU A 897 6.09 49.95 22.03
N TYR A 898 6.16 48.69 22.47
CA TYR A 898 6.65 47.58 21.65
C TYR A 898 5.67 46.42 21.53
N THR A 899 5.73 45.67 20.42
CA THR A 899 4.86 44.53 20.07
C THR A 899 5.68 43.53 19.23
N GLY A 900 5.11 42.38 18.87
CA GLY A 900 5.81 41.28 18.19
C GLY A 900 6.14 40.15 19.17
N VAL A 901 6.38 38.95 18.65
CA VAL A 901 6.62 37.73 19.45
C VAL A 901 7.80 37.91 20.41
N ASN A 902 8.81 38.69 19.98
CA ASN A 902 10.02 39.01 20.73
C ASN A 902 10.07 40.48 21.17
N CYS A 903 8.95 41.20 21.12
CA CYS A 903 8.87 42.63 21.38
C CYS A 903 9.76 43.51 20.48
N GLU A 904 10.01 43.06 19.25
CA GLU A 904 10.93 43.63 18.28
C GLU A 904 10.37 44.86 17.53
N ARG A 905 9.04 45.05 17.50
CA ARG A 905 8.37 46.10 16.71
C ARG A 905 7.93 47.26 17.58
N ARG A 906 8.22 48.51 17.19
CA ARG A 906 7.73 49.71 17.89
C ARG A 906 6.35 50.11 17.37
N CYS A 907 5.37 50.25 18.26
CA CYS A 907 3.97 50.33 17.91
C CYS A 907 3.20 51.21 18.92
N THR A 908 3.04 52.52 18.62
CA THR A 908 2.69 53.52 19.64
C THR A 908 1.22 53.92 19.73
N ARG A 909 0.40 53.63 18.70
CA ARG A 909 -1.03 54.00 18.65
C ARG A 909 -1.89 52.95 19.35
N ARG A 910 -2.97 53.41 19.99
CA ARG A 910 -3.99 52.54 20.58
C ARG A 910 -4.93 52.06 19.48
N ARG A 911 -5.38 50.81 19.59
CA ARG A 911 -6.21 50.16 18.57
C ARG A 911 -7.23 49.20 19.17
N ASP A 912 -8.36 49.09 18.50
CA ASP A 912 -9.37 48.09 18.80
C ASP A 912 -9.50 47.17 17.58
N ILE A 913 -9.26 45.87 17.79
CA ILE A 913 -9.18 44.87 16.72
C ILE A 913 -10.30 43.86 16.89
N VAL A 914 -11.00 43.54 15.81
CA VAL A 914 -12.02 42.49 15.81
C VAL A 914 -11.70 41.47 14.73
N PHE A 915 -11.54 40.21 15.13
CA PHE A 915 -11.45 39.09 14.20
C PHE A 915 -12.86 38.62 13.83
N VAL A 916 -13.12 38.47 12.53
CA VAL A 916 -14.37 37.96 11.97
C VAL A 916 -14.04 36.68 11.23
N LEU A 917 -14.30 35.54 11.87
CA LEU A 917 -13.91 34.22 11.38
C LEU A 917 -15.06 33.56 10.64
N ASP A 918 -14.82 33.14 9.40
CA ASP A 918 -15.71 32.24 8.69
C ASP A 918 -15.78 30.90 9.43
N ALA A 919 -16.99 30.46 9.71
CA ALA A 919 -17.27 29.21 10.38
C ALA A 919 -18.30 28.35 9.63
N SER A 920 -18.46 28.63 8.34
CA SER A 920 -19.31 27.86 7.46
C SER A 920 -18.69 26.51 7.11
N GLY A 921 -19.49 25.59 6.56
CA GLY A 921 -19.01 24.27 6.14
C GLY A 921 -17.97 24.30 5.02
N SER A 922 -17.81 25.41 4.29
CA SER A 922 -16.79 25.53 3.24
C SER A 922 -15.36 25.60 3.82
N VAL A 923 -15.23 26.06 5.06
CA VAL A 923 -13.95 26.17 5.76
C VAL A 923 -13.71 25.05 6.78
N GLU A 924 -14.56 24.02 6.88
CA GLU A 924 -14.43 22.96 7.90
C GLU A 924 -13.02 22.32 7.93
N ALA A 925 -12.48 21.94 6.77
CA ALA A 925 -11.13 21.36 6.67
C ALA A 925 -9.98 22.38 6.83
N LYS A 926 -10.31 23.69 6.90
CA LYS A 926 -9.37 24.82 6.89
C LYS A 926 -9.52 25.71 8.15
N PHE A 927 -10.47 25.41 9.03
CA PHE A 927 -10.82 26.27 10.16
C PHE A 927 -9.70 26.31 11.21
N ASP A 928 -9.03 25.18 11.43
CA ASP A 928 -7.84 25.11 12.30
C ASP A 928 -6.72 26.04 11.81
N LEU A 929 -6.50 26.14 10.49
CA LEU A 929 -5.53 27.05 9.91
C LEU A 929 -5.88 28.52 10.17
N ALA A 930 -7.16 28.90 10.02
CA ALA A 930 -7.67 30.24 10.34
C ALA A 930 -7.53 30.57 11.85
N MET A 931 -7.75 29.57 12.71
CA MET A 931 -7.65 29.71 14.16
C MET A 931 -6.18 29.89 14.61
N GLN A 932 -5.28 29.02 14.14
CA GLN A 932 -3.85 29.11 14.44
C GLN A 932 -3.27 30.45 13.96
N PHE A 933 -3.66 30.89 12.77
CA PHE A 933 -3.29 32.21 12.25
C PHE A 933 -3.77 33.35 13.16
N SER A 934 -5.04 33.33 13.58
CA SER A 934 -5.59 34.35 14.48
C SER A 934 -4.86 34.41 15.82
N ARG A 935 -4.53 33.23 16.39
CA ARG A 935 -3.72 33.12 17.61
C ARG A 935 -2.33 33.71 17.40
N LYS A 936 -1.67 33.42 16.28
CA LYS A 936 -0.34 33.97 15.96
C LYS A 936 -0.36 35.50 15.88
N VAL A 937 -1.37 36.08 15.23
CA VAL A 937 -1.53 37.54 15.20
C VAL A 937 -1.71 38.08 16.62
N VAL A 938 -2.58 37.48 17.44
CA VAL A 938 -2.79 37.93 18.83
C VAL A 938 -1.53 37.82 19.68
N GLN A 939 -0.71 36.78 19.52
CA GLN A 939 0.61 36.62 20.17
C GLN A 939 1.58 37.76 19.83
N GLY A 940 1.38 38.45 18.71
CA GLY A 940 2.17 39.62 18.34
C GLY A 940 1.62 40.95 18.85
N LEU A 941 0.46 41.01 19.50
CA LEU A 941 -0.20 42.25 19.95
C LEU A 941 0.14 42.66 21.39
N ASN A 942 0.37 43.95 21.62
CA ASN A 942 0.64 44.48 22.95
C ASN A 942 -0.64 45.00 23.65
N PHE A 943 -0.98 44.35 24.77
CA PHE A 943 -2.13 44.71 25.62
C PHE A 943 -1.75 45.65 26.79
N ALA A 944 -0.46 45.85 27.06
CA ALA A 944 0.04 46.67 28.16
C ALA A 944 -0.52 48.11 28.09
N GLY A 945 -0.87 48.65 29.25
CA GLY A 945 -1.46 50.00 29.37
C GLY A 945 -2.81 50.16 28.64
N GLY A 946 -3.47 49.05 28.27
CA GLY A 946 -4.70 49.04 27.48
C GLY A 946 -4.48 49.50 26.04
N ARG A 947 -3.32 49.21 25.44
CA ARG A 947 -3.03 49.66 24.07
C ARG A 947 -3.87 48.96 23.01
N THR A 948 -4.08 47.67 23.20
CA THR A 948 -4.89 46.86 22.31
C THR A 948 -6.10 46.31 23.05
N ARG A 949 -7.26 46.31 22.38
CA ARG A 949 -8.42 45.49 22.76
C ARG A 949 -8.74 44.58 21.59
N VAL A 950 -9.14 43.35 21.90
CA VAL A 950 -9.52 42.35 20.89
C VAL A 950 -10.92 41.85 21.16
N GLY A 951 -11.73 41.80 20.10
CA GLY A 951 -13.01 41.11 20.06
C GLY A 951 -13.01 40.04 18.98
N VAL A 952 -13.92 39.07 19.08
CA VAL A 952 -14.04 37.99 18.10
C VAL A 952 -15.51 37.75 17.78
N ALA A 953 -15.81 37.70 16.49
CA ALA A 953 -17.07 37.23 15.94
C ALA A 953 -16.79 36.07 14.98
N THR A 954 -17.73 35.14 14.90
CA THR A 954 -17.73 34.06 13.90
C THR A 954 -18.99 34.17 13.07
N TYR A 955 -19.01 33.70 11.83
CA TYR A 955 -20.25 33.68 11.06
C TYR A 955 -20.43 32.40 10.25
N ASP A 956 -21.69 31.97 10.14
CA ASP A 956 -22.17 30.94 9.25
C ASP A 956 -23.36 31.48 8.45
N ASP A 957 -24.57 30.89 8.58
CA ASP A 957 -25.83 31.47 8.11
C ASP A 957 -26.10 32.83 8.79
N SER A 958 -25.62 32.99 10.02
CA SER A 958 -25.72 34.21 10.82
C SER A 958 -24.41 34.53 11.56
N SER A 959 -24.24 35.79 11.96
CA SER A 959 -23.11 36.19 12.80
C SER A 959 -23.36 35.86 14.27
N HIS A 960 -22.29 35.41 14.93
CA HIS A 960 -22.24 35.02 16.32
C HIS A 960 -21.06 35.71 17.01
N ILE A 961 -21.37 36.65 17.91
CA ILE A 961 -20.36 37.33 18.71
C ILE A 961 -19.86 36.37 19.79
N ARG A 962 -18.55 36.09 19.78
CA ARG A 962 -17.92 35.23 20.78
C ARG A 962 -17.54 36.02 22.02
N PHE A 963 -16.93 37.19 21.82
CA PHE A 963 -16.71 38.16 22.90
C PHE A 963 -16.43 39.55 22.35
N HIS A 964 -16.84 40.55 23.12
CA HIS A 964 -16.63 41.97 22.84
C HIS A 964 -15.26 42.48 23.29
N LEU A 965 -14.87 43.67 22.81
CA LEU A 965 -13.56 44.31 23.05
C LEU A 965 -13.24 44.55 24.54
N ASN A 966 -14.26 44.68 25.39
CA ASN A 966 -14.10 44.91 26.83
C ASN A 966 -14.09 43.63 27.67
N LYS A 967 -14.16 42.44 27.06
CA LYS A 967 -14.25 41.17 27.80
C LYS A 967 -12.91 40.76 28.42
N TYR A 968 -11.82 40.87 27.65
CA TYR A 968 -10.48 40.46 28.06
C TYR A 968 -9.52 41.64 27.96
N THR A 969 -8.65 41.78 28.95
CA THR A 969 -7.74 42.93 29.08
C THR A 969 -6.27 42.58 28.85
N ASP A 970 -5.96 41.30 28.71
CA ASP A 970 -4.61 40.77 28.52
C ASP A 970 -4.56 39.80 27.34
N GLN A 971 -3.35 39.67 26.78
CA GLN A 971 -3.09 38.88 25.58
C GLN A 971 -3.44 37.41 25.74
N GLN A 972 -3.08 36.81 26.88
CA GLN A 972 -3.26 35.39 27.11
C GLN A 972 -4.74 35.04 27.24
N SER A 973 -5.53 35.87 27.92
CA SER A 973 -6.98 35.70 28.01
C SER A 973 -7.65 35.75 26.63
N VAL A 974 -7.18 36.59 25.72
CA VAL A 974 -7.66 36.63 24.32
C VAL A 974 -7.23 35.37 23.56
N LEU A 975 -5.96 34.94 23.67
CA LEU A 975 -5.47 33.71 23.03
C LEU A 975 -6.25 32.47 23.48
N ASN A 976 -6.57 32.40 24.77
CA ASN A 976 -7.36 31.31 25.35
C ASN A 976 -8.84 31.39 24.94
N ALA A 977 -9.35 32.61 24.74
CA ALA A 977 -10.70 32.80 24.24
C ALA A 977 -10.81 32.42 22.75
N ILE A 978 -9.77 32.62 21.94
CA ILE A 978 -9.69 32.17 20.54
C ILE A 978 -9.41 30.65 20.49
N ALA A 979 -10.36 29.87 21.03
CA ALA A 979 -10.39 28.41 21.08
C ALA A 979 -11.86 27.96 21.18
N TYR A 980 -12.63 28.12 20.12
CA TYR A 980 -14.07 27.78 20.10
C TYR A 980 -14.37 26.60 19.17
N THR A 981 -15.39 25.81 19.52
CA THR A 981 -16.05 24.84 18.64
C THR A 981 -17.21 25.53 17.91
N ILE A 982 -17.38 25.26 16.62
CA ILE A 982 -18.46 25.85 15.81
C ILE A 982 -19.30 24.75 15.15
N THR A 983 -20.60 25.03 15.00
CA THR A 983 -21.52 24.28 14.16
C THR A 983 -21.47 24.84 12.76
N PHE A 984 -21.18 24.01 11.76
CA PHE A 984 -21.03 24.47 10.38
C PHE A 984 -22.39 24.75 9.71
N GLY A 985 -22.57 25.98 9.21
CA GLY A 985 -23.71 26.41 8.39
C GLY A 985 -23.29 26.84 6.97
N ARG A 986 -24.15 27.53 6.21
CA ARG A 986 -23.76 28.13 4.91
C ARG A 986 -23.01 29.45 5.14
N THR A 987 -22.40 30.03 4.11
CA THR A 987 -21.52 31.20 4.25
C THR A 987 -22.27 32.52 4.04
N ASN A 988 -22.35 33.39 5.06
CA ASN A 988 -22.93 34.74 5.00
C ASN A 988 -21.95 35.83 5.49
N THR A 989 -20.93 36.12 4.68
CA THR A 989 -19.86 37.10 4.98
C THR A 989 -20.41 38.50 5.32
N ALA A 990 -21.48 38.93 4.65
CA ALA A 990 -22.11 40.23 4.90
C ALA A 990 -22.61 40.37 6.35
N SER A 991 -23.19 39.30 6.93
CA SER A 991 -23.67 39.32 8.32
C SER A 991 -22.52 39.48 9.32
N GLY A 992 -21.37 38.85 9.08
CA GLY A 992 -20.19 38.98 9.93
C GLY A 992 -19.60 40.39 9.88
N ILE A 993 -19.58 41.01 8.69
CA ILE A 993 -19.07 42.38 8.50
C ILE A 993 -20.02 43.42 9.13
N ASP A 994 -21.34 43.26 8.99
CA ASP A 994 -22.31 44.20 9.56
C ASP A 994 -22.20 44.29 11.09
N ASP A 995 -21.91 43.16 11.76
CA ASP A 995 -21.74 43.08 13.20
C ASP A 995 -20.53 43.88 13.72
N LEU A 996 -19.51 44.10 12.89
CA LEU A 996 -18.40 44.98 13.24
C LEU A 996 -18.91 46.36 13.65
N ARG A 997 -19.77 46.96 12.82
CA ARG A 997 -20.31 48.30 13.05
C ARG A 997 -21.49 48.31 14.02
N LEU A 998 -22.34 47.29 13.98
CA LEU A 998 -23.60 47.28 14.74
C LEU A 998 -23.40 46.85 16.19
N ASN A 999 -22.48 45.91 16.44
CA ASN A 999 -22.39 45.23 17.72
C ASN A 999 -20.97 45.13 18.30
N MET A 1000 -19.91 45.26 17.52
CA MET A 1000 -18.54 45.15 18.05
C MET A 1000 -17.92 46.52 18.37
N PHE A 1001 -17.83 47.41 17.38
CA PHE A 1001 -17.32 48.77 17.52
C PHE A 1001 -18.40 49.72 18.06
N THR A 1002 -18.82 49.49 19.30
CA THR A 1002 -19.69 50.40 20.05
C THR A 1002 -19.10 50.71 21.41
N SER A 1003 -19.35 51.91 21.93
CA SER A 1003 -18.81 52.35 23.23
C SER A 1003 -19.26 51.47 24.40
N GLN A 1004 -20.43 50.83 24.28
CA GLN A 1004 -20.94 49.86 25.27
C GLN A 1004 -20.13 48.55 25.27
N ASN A 1005 -19.61 48.16 24.11
CA ASN A 1005 -18.92 46.89 23.89
C ASN A 1005 -17.39 47.03 23.86
N GLY A 1006 -16.87 48.18 24.26
CA GLY A 1006 -15.45 48.39 24.52
C GLY A 1006 -14.70 49.14 23.43
N ASP A 1007 -15.38 49.68 22.42
CA ASP A 1007 -14.79 50.60 21.44
C ASP A 1007 -14.35 51.91 22.09
N ARG A 1008 -13.17 52.40 21.72
CA ARG A 1008 -12.56 53.61 22.29
C ARG A 1008 -12.59 54.76 21.28
N PRO A 1009 -13.30 55.87 21.58
CA PRO A 1009 -13.39 57.00 20.67
C PRO A 1009 -12.01 57.59 20.35
N GLY A 1010 -11.64 57.57 19.07
CA GLY A 1010 -10.37 58.14 18.56
C GLY A 1010 -9.20 57.16 18.52
N ASP A 1011 -9.38 55.91 18.92
CA ASP A 1011 -8.43 54.82 18.70
C ASP A 1011 -8.67 54.20 17.30
N ASP A 1012 -7.67 53.52 16.74
CA ASP A 1012 -7.74 52.96 15.39
C ASP A 1012 -8.54 51.63 15.39
N ASN A 1013 -9.63 51.56 14.62
CA ASN A 1013 -10.52 50.40 14.57
C ASN A 1013 -10.21 49.49 13.38
N PHE A 1014 -9.88 48.23 13.64
CA PHE A 1014 -9.50 47.24 12.63
C PHE A 1014 -10.44 46.02 12.63
N GLY A 1015 -11.05 45.73 11.48
CA GLY A 1015 -11.78 44.48 11.25
C GLY A 1015 -10.93 43.54 10.40
N ILE A 1016 -10.57 42.36 10.94
CA ILE A 1016 -9.81 41.33 10.22
C ILE A 1016 -10.77 40.19 9.85
N VAL A 1017 -11.15 40.10 8.58
CA VAL A 1017 -12.06 39.08 8.06
C VAL A 1017 -11.26 37.92 7.50
N ILE A 1018 -11.53 36.69 7.97
CA ILE A 1018 -10.81 35.47 7.56
C ILE A 1018 -11.82 34.51 6.93
N THR A 1019 -11.68 34.19 5.64
CA THR A 1019 -12.68 33.44 4.84
C THR A 1019 -12.03 32.71 3.66
N ASP A 1020 -12.70 31.70 3.10
CA ASP A 1020 -12.34 31.12 1.79
C ASP A 1020 -13.02 31.83 0.60
N GLY A 1021 -13.79 32.90 0.85
CA GLY A 1021 -14.16 33.88 -0.17
C GLY A 1021 -15.39 33.54 -1.02
N TYR A 1022 -16.20 32.51 -0.71
CA TYR A 1022 -17.48 32.30 -1.39
C TYR A 1022 -18.66 32.61 -0.47
N SER A 1023 -19.30 33.77 -0.64
CA SER A 1023 -20.60 34.03 0.01
C SER A 1023 -21.75 33.33 -0.73
N ASN A 1024 -22.46 32.43 -0.03
CA ASN A 1024 -23.48 31.54 -0.63
C ASN A 1024 -24.90 32.14 -0.55
N ILE A 1025 -25.07 33.17 0.29
CA ILE A 1025 -26.37 33.73 0.63
C ILE A 1025 -26.61 35.06 -0.09
N ASN A 1026 -25.60 35.94 -0.28
CA ASN A 1026 -25.72 37.15 -1.12
C ASN A 1026 -24.38 37.85 -1.43
N LYS A 1027 -23.70 37.47 -2.51
CA LYS A 1027 -22.38 38.01 -2.90
C LYS A 1027 -22.36 39.54 -3.08
N GLU A 1028 -23.41 40.12 -3.69
CA GLU A 1028 -23.49 41.58 -3.92
C GLU A 1028 -23.61 42.38 -2.61
N GLN A 1029 -24.05 41.74 -1.52
CA GLN A 1029 -24.25 42.40 -0.23
C GLN A 1029 -22.96 42.47 0.61
N THR A 1030 -22.01 41.54 0.42
CA THR A 1030 -20.69 41.58 1.07
C THR A 1030 -19.98 42.92 0.79
N GLY A 1031 -19.96 43.35 -0.48
CA GLY A 1031 -19.34 44.62 -0.87
C GLY A 1031 -19.99 45.85 -0.26
N ILE A 1032 -21.32 45.86 -0.18
CA ILE A 1032 -22.08 46.96 0.44
C ILE A 1032 -21.77 47.04 1.94
N SER A 1033 -21.82 45.91 2.65
CA SER A 1033 -21.49 45.85 4.09
C SER A 1033 -20.06 46.28 4.37
N ALA A 1034 -19.10 45.82 3.55
CA ALA A 1034 -17.69 46.26 3.65
C ALA A 1034 -17.56 47.77 3.42
N GLN A 1035 -18.25 48.33 2.42
CA GLN A 1035 -18.22 49.77 2.16
C GLN A 1035 -18.82 50.59 3.32
N LEU A 1036 -19.90 50.11 3.93
CA LEU A 1036 -20.52 50.76 5.09
C LEU A 1036 -19.63 50.69 6.34
N ALA A 1037 -18.94 49.57 6.56
CA ALA A 1037 -17.95 49.44 7.65
C ALA A 1037 -16.80 50.44 7.45
N LYS A 1038 -16.25 50.54 6.23
CA LYS A 1038 -15.19 51.51 5.86
C LYS A 1038 -15.63 52.95 6.07
N GLN A 1039 -16.83 53.31 5.62
CA GLN A 1039 -17.40 54.66 5.81
C GLN A 1039 -17.64 55.00 7.29
N SER A 1040 -17.74 54.00 8.15
CA SER A 1040 -17.89 54.17 9.60
C SER A 1040 -16.55 54.28 10.33
N GLY A 1041 -15.43 54.34 9.60
CA GLY A 1041 -14.09 54.52 10.15
C GLY A 1041 -13.37 53.22 10.52
N ILE A 1042 -13.88 52.05 10.09
CA ILE A 1042 -13.23 50.76 10.33
C ILE A 1042 -12.26 50.47 9.18
N THR A 1043 -11.00 50.20 9.51
CA THR A 1043 -10.00 49.72 8.56
C THR A 1043 -10.16 48.21 8.40
N MET A 1044 -10.49 47.75 7.19
CA MET A 1044 -10.79 46.36 6.89
C MET A 1044 -9.56 45.65 6.31
N MET A 1045 -9.19 44.53 6.91
CA MET A 1045 -8.20 43.58 6.38
C MET A 1045 -8.90 42.27 6.03
N ALA A 1046 -8.49 41.62 4.94
CA ALA A 1046 -9.09 40.37 4.48
C ALA A 1046 -8.02 39.29 4.27
N VAL A 1047 -8.25 38.09 4.81
CA VAL A 1047 -7.35 36.94 4.71
C VAL A 1047 -8.10 35.78 4.06
N GLY A 1048 -7.67 35.41 2.85
CA GLY A 1048 -8.15 34.25 2.13
C GLY A 1048 -7.50 32.95 2.64
N VAL A 1049 -8.28 31.94 3.02
CA VAL A 1049 -7.73 30.66 3.53
C VAL A 1049 -8.01 29.51 2.56
N GLY A 1050 -6.95 28.86 2.07
CA GLY A 1050 -7.02 27.75 1.11
C GLY A 1050 -6.10 27.92 -0.11
N LYS A 1051 -5.97 26.86 -0.92
CA LYS A 1051 -5.09 26.84 -2.11
C LYS A 1051 -5.62 27.75 -3.22
N ASN A 1052 -4.72 28.23 -4.10
CA ASN A 1052 -5.11 28.99 -5.29
C ASN A 1052 -6.16 28.22 -6.13
N GLY A 1053 -7.36 28.80 -6.24
CA GLY A 1053 -8.53 28.19 -6.88
C GLY A 1053 -9.73 28.04 -5.94
N ASP A 1054 -9.46 27.82 -4.65
CA ASP A 1054 -10.49 27.72 -3.61
C ASP A 1054 -10.95 29.08 -3.09
N VAL A 1055 -10.11 30.12 -3.25
CA VAL A 1055 -10.33 31.46 -2.71
C VAL A 1055 -10.77 32.44 -3.79
N ASP A 1056 -11.93 33.10 -3.61
CA ASP A 1056 -12.35 34.20 -4.48
C ASP A 1056 -11.59 35.49 -4.14
N ARG A 1057 -10.51 35.73 -4.88
CA ARG A 1057 -9.69 36.95 -4.72
C ARG A 1057 -10.47 38.24 -4.99
N SER A 1058 -11.55 38.22 -5.77
CA SER A 1058 -12.37 39.41 -6.01
C SER A 1058 -13.11 39.81 -4.74
N GLU A 1059 -13.67 38.86 -4.00
CA GLU A 1059 -14.38 39.11 -2.74
C GLU A 1059 -13.41 39.57 -1.64
N ILE A 1060 -12.24 38.93 -1.51
CA ILE A 1060 -11.17 39.37 -0.59
C ILE A 1060 -10.75 40.82 -0.85
N ASN A 1061 -10.54 41.17 -2.12
CA ASN A 1061 -10.14 42.53 -2.50
C ASN A 1061 -11.26 43.56 -2.25
N GLU A 1062 -12.52 43.16 -2.40
CA GLU A 1062 -13.68 44.01 -2.14
C GLU A 1062 -13.85 44.31 -0.64
N ILE A 1063 -13.54 43.35 0.23
CA ILE A 1063 -13.57 43.52 1.69
C ILE A 1063 -12.45 44.45 2.16
N ALA A 1064 -11.22 44.30 1.66
CA ALA A 1064 -10.06 45.06 2.14
C ALA A 1064 -10.16 46.58 1.87
N SER A 1065 -9.68 47.40 2.82
CA SER A 1065 -9.66 48.87 2.67
C SER A 1065 -8.62 49.37 1.65
N ASP A 1066 -7.53 48.63 1.45
CA ASP A 1066 -6.48 48.88 0.47
C ASP A 1066 -5.97 47.54 -0.08
N PRO A 1067 -6.67 46.94 -1.06
CA PRO A 1067 -6.33 45.64 -1.61
C PRO A 1067 -5.03 45.66 -2.43
N ASP A 1068 -4.72 46.79 -3.08
CA ASP A 1068 -3.52 46.94 -3.92
C ASP A 1068 -2.27 47.25 -3.09
N ASN A 1069 -2.41 47.88 -1.91
CA ASN A 1069 -1.31 48.21 -1.00
C ASN A 1069 -1.44 47.60 0.41
N GLN A 1070 -1.60 46.28 0.50
CA GLN A 1070 -1.19 45.45 1.67
C GLN A 1070 -2.27 45.02 2.69
N TYR A 1071 -3.58 45.28 2.51
CA TYR A 1071 -4.63 44.77 3.44
C TYR A 1071 -5.36 43.49 2.97
N ALA A 1072 -4.95 42.89 1.85
CA ALA A 1072 -5.42 41.60 1.36
C ALA A 1072 -4.31 40.54 1.45
N PHE A 1073 -4.61 39.40 2.09
CA PHE A 1073 -3.66 38.32 2.37
C PHE A 1073 -4.20 36.96 1.90
N LEU A 1074 -3.29 36.01 1.67
CA LEU A 1074 -3.61 34.63 1.34
C LEU A 1074 -2.82 33.70 2.26
N LEU A 1075 -3.48 32.67 2.78
CA LEU A 1075 -2.94 31.65 3.68
C LEU A 1075 -3.30 30.26 3.15
N GLU A 1076 -2.35 29.57 2.53
CA GLU A 1076 -2.60 28.29 1.85
C GLU A 1076 -2.41 27.07 2.79
N ASP A 1077 -1.43 27.13 3.70
CA ASP A 1077 -1.09 26.07 4.65
C ASP A 1077 -0.40 26.59 5.93
N GLU A 1078 -0.14 25.70 6.89
CA GLU A 1078 0.44 26.02 8.20
C GLU A 1078 1.85 26.63 8.11
N THR A 1079 2.63 26.32 7.07
CA THR A 1079 4.00 26.83 6.92
C THR A 1079 4.04 28.34 6.65
N GLN A 1080 2.92 28.91 6.20
CA GLN A 1080 2.79 30.33 5.87
C GLN A 1080 2.29 31.19 7.03
N ILE A 1081 1.81 30.58 8.14
CA ILE A 1081 1.17 31.30 9.26
C ILE A 1081 2.07 32.43 9.78
N ASP A 1082 3.33 32.12 10.07
CA ASP A 1082 4.27 33.09 10.65
C ASP A 1082 4.49 34.28 9.72
N ALA A 1083 4.77 34.01 8.44
CA ALA A 1083 5.05 35.04 7.45
C ALA A 1083 3.84 35.95 7.17
N VAL A 1084 2.63 35.39 7.15
CA VAL A 1084 1.41 36.18 6.92
C VAL A 1084 1.01 36.96 8.18
N ALA A 1085 1.14 36.36 9.37
CA ALA A 1085 0.83 37.03 10.63
C ALA A 1085 1.75 38.22 10.88
N ASP A 1086 3.05 38.07 10.58
CA ASP A 1086 4.03 39.17 10.66
C ASP A 1086 3.63 40.35 9.76
N ARG A 1087 3.19 40.09 8.53
CA ARG A 1087 2.75 41.15 7.61
C ARG A 1087 1.48 41.85 8.11
N VAL A 1088 0.54 41.11 8.72
CA VAL A 1088 -0.65 41.71 9.35
C VAL A 1088 -0.27 42.58 10.54
N LEU A 1089 0.66 42.13 11.38
CA LEU A 1089 1.17 42.91 12.52
C LEU A 1089 1.87 44.19 12.08
N ASP A 1090 2.66 44.15 11.01
CA ASP A 1090 3.29 45.34 10.44
C ASP A 1090 2.24 46.36 10.00
N GLN A 1091 1.16 45.91 9.35
CA GLN A 1091 0.06 46.77 8.93
C GLN A 1091 -0.73 47.36 10.09
N LEU A 1092 -0.97 46.58 11.15
CA LEU A 1092 -1.65 47.08 12.35
C LEU A 1092 -0.83 48.17 13.05
N CYS A 1093 0.49 48.19 12.87
CA CYS A 1093 1.40 49.13 13.53
C CYS A 1093 1.68 50.43 12.77
N GLN A 1094 1.35 50.51 11.48
CA GLN A 1094 1.42 51.75 10.70
C GLN A 1094 0.31 52.72 11.10
#